data_AF-A0A946GX96-F1
#
_entry.id   AF-A0A946GX96-F1
#
_cell.length_a   1.000
_cell.length_b   1.000
_cell.length_c   1.000
_cell.angle_alpha   90.00
_cell.angle_beta   90.00
_cell.angle_gamma   90.00
#
_symmetry.space_group_name_H-M   'P 1'
#
loop_
_entity.id
_entity.type
_entity.pdbx_description
1 polymer ?
#
loop_
_entity_poly.entity_id
_entity_poly.type
_entity_poly.pdbx_seq_one_letter_code
_entity_poly.pdbx_strand_id
1 'polypeptide(L)'
;MNASDSMIPQAETLIFALNLIVAVTLVCGAGLGAARLLRNHSAPLRYGLLTTALIFSLISPVVVLVVSHNGPSVLRWTLAAKQPDLTESQASGSKATVAMATGSDRQNGDEMSRAESPEANPATRISHSDPAANLDHESREAPVSAAPAVRGNPKEAGSSAPSARWWQIVGGFLLSVWGAGVAVSLVMLARGWVAVGRLRRSLHSPGDSRIERLANRIAESLGLHRSPPVYESALMPVPISLGLMHPAIILPEDIARELDDDQLESILLHETAHVVHRDHWIGLMARLTTALLWWHPLVHQIKRQLANLREDICDNVVVRQRGNGRSYARVLVELAARTTLRPAFPAAIGLLENEFDGLEGRVRRLLQDDINTETRLSLSATGVLATFVLLLAGVVFVSNVRAERAAPNDDEATAKPIVTLTVTVKSRNELIQAVRNAKPGAKILIAPGTYDGGLRFANLHGEKQKPIILAAADAKKPPVISGGSSGLHLTDPSYVEPHNLVITRSQANGLNIDDGGSYASPAHHVVLKGLLVRDIGSNRNHDGIKLSGVDDFRIENCTVERWGKTGSGIDMVGCHRGVVTGSTFREGDKIFGNAVQMKGGSRDITVSHCRFEDAGGRAINIGGSTGLEYFRPKPQGYEAKDITVSDCTFIGSMAPVAFVGVDGANVQNNTIYRPTRWVIRILQENQNAEFTACRNGRFANNIVVFRSDELAYPVNIGPGTSPKSFKFSENFWYCLNRPEKSQRAAQLPSKEKNGVYGRNPTFRDADEGDFRLKPGSPAKEFGPREKRPR
;
A
#
# COMPACT_ATOMS: atom_id res chain seq x y z
N MET A 1 -44.84 8.87 -10.77
CA MET A 1 -43.77 8.10 -10.10
C MET A 1 -42.62 9.05 -9.85
N ASN A 2 -42.19 9.20 -8.60
CA ASN A 2 -41.25 10.26 -8.23
C ASN A 2 -39.81 9.75 -8.27
N ALA A 3 -38.86 10.64 -8.57
CA ALA A 3 -37.44 10.27 -8.64
C ALA A 3 -36.86 9.82 -7.27
N SER A 4 -37.51 10.19 -6.17
CA SER A 4 -37.19 9.79 -4.79
C SER A 4 -36.98 8.29 -4.63
N ASP A 5 -37.90 7.50 -5.20
CA ASP A 5 -38.04 6.08 -4.88
C ASP A 5 -36.93 5.27 -5.58
N SER A 6 -36.30 5.85 -6.61
CA SER A 6 -35.20 5.25 -7.37
C SER A 6 -33.85 5.29 -6.66
N MET A 7 -33.66 6.15 -5.65
CA MET A 7 -32.38 6.32 -4.96
C MET A 7 -32.18 5.37 -3.75
N ILE A 8 -33.27 4.89 -3.14
CA ILE A 8 -33.21 4.10 -1.90
C ILE A 8 -32.40 2.80 -2.07
N PRO A 9 -32.67 1.94 -3.10
CA PRO A 9 -31.96 0.66 -3.25
C PRO A 9 -30.46 0.81 -3.56
N GLN A 10 -30.05 1.96 -4.10
CA GLN A 10 -28.68 2.24 -4.50
C GLN A 10 -27.80 2.56 -3.27
N ALA A 11 -28.34 3.32 -2.31
CA ALA A 11 -27.70 3.57 -1.04
C ALA A 11 -27.53 2.27 -0.23
N GLU A 12 -28.56 1.43 -0.18
CA GLU A 12 -28.54 0.13 0.52
C GLU A 12 -27.48 -0.81 -0.06
N THR A 13 -27.37 -0.90 -1.39
CA THR A 13 -26.35 -1.73 -2.06
C THR A 13 -24.93 -1.26 -1.72
N LEU A 14 -24.69 0.06 -1.69
CA LEU A 14 -23.39 0.63 -1.34
C LEU A 14 -23.06 0.44 0.16
N ILE A 15 -24.05 0.60 1.04
CA ILE A 15 -23.91 0.36 2.48
C ILE A 15 -23.64 -1.12 2.77
N PHE A 16 -24.31 -2.04 2.09
CA PHE A 16 -24.04 -3.48 2.19
C PHE A 16 -22.59 -3.81 1.79
N ALA A 17 -22.13 -3.27 0.65
CA ALA A 17 -20.74 -3.47 0.20
C ALA A 17 -19.72 -2.90 1.19
N LEU A 18 -19.98 -1.70 1.73
CA LEU A 18 -19.13 -1.07 2.75
C LEU A 18 -19.09 -1.89 4.06
N ASN A 19 -20.26 -2.32 4.56
CA ASN A 19 -20.37 -3.13 5.76
C ASN A 19 -19.66 -4.48 5.59
N LEU A 20 -19.75 -5.11 4.41
CA LEU A 20 -19.02 -6.34 4.10
C LEU A 20 -17.49 -6.12 4.07
N ILE A 21 -17.02 -5.03 3.44
CA ILE A 21 -15.59 -4.66 3.46
C ILE A 21 -15.10 -4.46 4.89
N VAL A 22 -15.84 -3.72 5.71
CA VAL A 22 -15.47 -3.42 7.11
C VAL A 22 -15.48 -4.70 7.96
N ALA A 23 -16.55 -5.50 7.90
CA ALA A 23 -16.67 -6.75 8.66
C ALA A 23 -15.53 -7.73 8.34
N VAL A 24 -15.29 -8.02 7.06
CA VAL A 24 -14.20 -8.92 6.62
C VAL A 24 -12.83 -8.36 7.02
N THR A 25 -12.62 -7.04 6.92
CA THR A 25 -11.36 -6.39 7.33
C THR A 25 -11.11 -6.53 8.82
N LEU A 26 -12.13 -6.30 9.66
CA LEU A 26 -12.02 -6.42 11.11
C LEU A 26 -11.84 -7.89 11.55
N VAL A 27 -12.60 -8.83 10.98
CA VAL A 27 -12.45 -10.28 11.23
C VAL A 27 -11.05 -10.76 10.87
N CYS A 28 -10.57 -10.43 9.66
CA CYS A 28 -9.24 -10.83 9.21
C CYS A 28 -8.14 -10.16 10.06
N GLY A 29 -8.29 -8.87 10.37
CA GLY A 29 -7.37 -8.12 11.21
C GLY A 29 -7.26 -8.68 12.63
N ALA A 30 -8.40 -9.07 13.23
CA ALA A 30 -8.45 -9.70 14.54
C ALA A 30 -7.80 -11.09 14.54
N GLY A 31 -8.07 -11.94 13.54
CA GLY A 31 -7.42 -13.25 13.40
C GLY A 31 -5.90 -13.16 13.24
N LEU A 32 -5.44 -12.32 12.31
CA LEU A 32 -4.02 -12.06 12.08
C LEU A 32 -3.35 -11.33 13.26
N GLY A 33 -4.11 -10.58 14.05
CA GLY A 33 -3.66 -9.96 15.30
C GLY A 33 -3.46 -11.00 16.41
N ALA A 34 -4.49 -11.80 16.69
CA ALA A 34 -4.45 -12.85 17.70
C ALA A 34 -3.34 -13.88 17.43
N ALA A 35 -3.21 -14.35 16.18
CA ALA A 35 -2.16 -15.29 15.79
C ALA A 35 -0.72 -14.70 15.90
N ARG A 36 -0.56 -13.37 15.79
CA ARG A 36 0.72 -12.67 16.01
C ARG A 36 1.02 -12.39 17.47
N LEU A 37 0.01 -12.10 18.29
CA LEU A 37 0.15 -11.93 19.74
C LEU A 37 0.50 -13.27 20.39
N LEU A 38 -0.23 -14.33 20.04
CA LEU A 38 -0.05 -15.70 20.51
C LEU A 38 1.03 -16.46 19.72
N ARG A 39 2.00 -15.76 19.09
CA ARG A 39 3.07 -16.38 18.29
C ARG A 39 3.95 -17.37 19.07
N ASN A 40 4.05 -17.19 20.38
CA ASN A 40 4.79 -18.08 21.30
C ASN A 40 3.98 -19.31 21.71
N HIS A 41 2.68 -19.38 21.36
CA HIS A 41 1.83 -20.55 21.62
C HIS A 41 1.84 -21.52 20.43
N SER A 42 1.33 -22.72 20.68
CA SER A 42 1.36 -23.83 19.73
C SER A 42 0.67 -23.55 18.40
N ALA A 43 1.11 -24.26 17.36
CA ALA A 43 0.58 -24.11 16.01
C ALA A 43 -0.93 -24.44 15.91
N PRO A 44 -1.47 -25.49 16.58
CA PRO A 44 -2.92 -25.78 16.56
C PRO A 44 -3.81 -24.63 17.07
N LEU A 45 -3.39 -23.89 18.11
CA LEU A 45 -4.14 -22.71 18.57
C LEU A 45 -4.15 -21.61 17.50
N ARG A 46 -2.99 -21.29 16.92
CA ARG A 46 -2.89 -20.28 15.86
C ARG A 46 -3.66 -20.69 14.59
N TYR A 47 -3.61 -21.97 14.22
CA TYR A 47 -4.37 -22.54 13.10
C TYR A 47 -5.88 -22.46 13.35
N GLY A 48 -6.33 -22.78 14.56
CA GLY A 48 -7.72 -22.63 15.00
C GLY A 48 -8.21 -21.18 14.87
N LEU A 49 -7.49 -20.21 15.45
CA LEU A 49 -7.85 -18.79 15.40
C LEU A 49 -7.98 -18.26 13.96
N LEU A 50 -7.03 -18.61 13.08
CA LEU A 50 -7.08 -18.22 11.67
C LEU A 50 -8.17 -18.96 10.88
N THR A 51 -8.46 -20.22 11.22
CA THR A 51 -9.56 -20.99 10.62
C THR A 51 -10.91 -20.39 11.01
N THR A 52 -11.09 -19.99 12.28
CA THR A 52 -12.27 -19.23 12.72
C THR A 52 -12.41 -17.91 11.96
N ALA A 53 -11.34 -17.11 11.85
CA ALA A 53 -11.38 -15.86 11.09
C ALA A 53 -11.71 -16.08 9.60
N LEU A 54 -11.24 -17.17 9.00
CA LEU A 54 -11.56 -17.57 7.63
C LEU A 54 -13.05 -17.96 7.49
N ILE A 55 -13.60 -18.74 8.42
CA ILE A 55 -15.04 -19.09 8.46
C ILE A 55 -15.91 -17.84 8.60
N PHE A 56 -15.59 -16.96 9.56
CA PHE A 56 -16.34 -15.70 9.75
C PHE A 56 -16.26 -14.81 8.50
N SER A 57 -15.13 -14.77 7.80
CA SER A 57 -14.99 -14.03 6.53
C SER A 57 -15.82 -14.63 5.41
N LEU A 58 -15.95 -15.96 5.35
CA LEU A 58 -16.75 -16.67 4.35
C LEU A 58 -18.27 -16.47 4.56
N ILE A 59 -18.75 -16.46 5.82
CA ILE A 59 -20.18 -16.24 6.13
C ILE A 59 -20.57 -14.76 6.22
N SER A 60 -19.59 -13.84 6.31
CA SER A 60 -19.84 -12.39 6.43
C SER A 60 -20.84 -11.81 5.41
N PRO A 61 -20.87 -12.20 4.13
CA PRO A 61 -21.88 -11.71 3.18
C PRO A 61 -23.32 -12.00 3.64
N VAL A 62 -23.56 -13.18 4.21
CA VAL A 62 -24.90 -13.59 4.69
C VAL A 62 -25.22 -12.91 6.02
N VAL A 63 -24.26 -12.83 6.94
CA VAL A 63 -24.47 -12.19 8.25
C VAL A 63 -24.71 -10.68 8.09
N VAL A 64 -23.92 -9.99 7.27
CA VAL A 64 -24.13 -8.56 6.97
C VAL A 64 -25.48 -8.32 6.30
N LEU A 65 -25.94 -9.20 5.41
CA LEU A 65 -27.27 -9.09 4.79
C LEU A 65 -28.37 -9.13 5.85
N VAL A 66 -28.36 -10.13 6.74
CA VAL A 66 -29.37 -10.31 7.80
C VAL A 66 -29.32 -9.19 8.86
N VAL A 67 -28.12 -8.79 9.28
CA VAL A 67 -27.95 -7.77 10.33
C VAL A 67 -28.21 -6.36 9.81
N SER A 68 -27.97 -6.07 8.53
CA SER A 68 -28.25 -4.74 7.94
C SER A 68 -29.71 -4.28 8.09
N HIS A 69 -30.65 -5.22 8.16
CA HIS A 69 -32.08 -4.95 8.36
C HIS A 69 -32.49 -4.76 9.84
N ASN A 70 -31.71 -5.27 10.81
CA ASN A 70 -32.19 -5.47 12.18
C ASN A 70 -31.19 -5.08 13.30
N GLY A 71 -29.95 -4.73 12.97
CA GLY A 71 -28.86 -4.59 13.94
C GLY A 71 -28.59 -3.17 14.46
N PRO A 72 -27.95 -3.03 15.64
CA PRO A 72 -27.39 -1.77 16.11
C PRO A 72 -26.16 -1.38 15.26
N SER A 73 -25.88 -0.07 15.16
CA SER A 73 -24.77 0.48 14.37
C SER A 73 -23.88 1.37 15.23
N VAL A 74 -22.56 1.21 15.10
CA VAL A 74 -21.54 2.00 15.83
C VAL A 74 -20.82 3.00 14.92
N LEU A 75 -20.77 2.76 13.60
CA LEU A 75 -20.35 3.77 12.63
C LEU A 75 -21.58 4.50 12.05
N ARG A 76 -21.64 5.81 12.27
CA ARG A 76 -22.65 6.70 11.69
C ARG A 76 -22.07 7.40 10.47
N TRP A 77 -22.86 7.52 9.40
CA TRP A 77 -22.51 8.29 8.22
C TRP A 77 -23.64 9.28 7.90
N THR A 78 -23.33 10.58 7.98
CA THR A 78 -24.29 11.65 7.68
C THR A 78 -24.23 12.01 6.20
N LEU A 79 -25.26 11.65 5.46
CA LEU A 79 -25.42 12.10 4.07
C LEU A 79 -26.02 13.51 4.08
N ALA A 80 -25.22 14.50 3.71
CA ALA A 80 -25.65 15.87 3.48
C ALA A 80 -26.54 15.93 2.23
N ALA A 81 -27.83 15.73 2.41
CA ALA A 81 -28.82 15.87 1.35
C ALA A 81 -28.98 17.37 1.00
N LYS A 82 -28.39 17.81 -0.13
CA LYS A 82 -28.68 19.14 -0.65
C LYS A 82 -30.17 19.23 -0.99
N GLN A 83 -30.88 20.10 -0.28
CA GLN A 83 -32.30 20.37 -0.53
C GLN A 83 -32.46 20.96 -1.95
N PRO A 84 -33.48 20.57 -2.73
CA PRO A 84 -33.78 21.25 -3.97
C PRO A 84 -34.28 22.67 -3.68
N ASP A 85 -33.72 23.66 -4.36
CA ASP A 85 -34.19 25.04 -4.29
C ASP A 85 -35.63 25.13 -4.82
N LEU A 86 -36.60 25.30 -3.90
CA LEU A 86 -37.99 25.61 -4.21
C LEU A 86 -38.23 27.11 -4.07
N THR A 87 -37.66 27.87 -4.99
CA THR A 87 -38.00 29.29 -5.20
C THR A 87 -38.93 29.45 -6.41
N GLU A 88 -39.93 30.33 -6.25
CA GLU A 88 -40.81 30.87 -7.31
C GLU A 88 -41.72 29.89 -8.07
N SER A 89 -42.85 29.54 -7.43
CA SER A 89 -44.14 29.76 -8.10
C SER A 89 -45.29 29.94 -7.08
N GLN A 90 -46.36 30.60 -7.52
CA GLN A 90 -47.66 30.78 -6.85
C GLN A 90 -47.67 31.60 -5.54
N ALA A 91 -47.54 32.92 -5.70
CA ALA A 91 -48.21 33.87 -4.82
C ALA A 91 -49.63 34.17 -5.36
N SER A 92 -50.67 33.53 -4.80
CA SER A 92 -52.09 33.94 -4.89
C SER A 92 -52.94 33.11 -3.91
N GLY A 93 -54.18 33.52 -3.61
CA GLY A 93 -55.18 32.59 -3.04
C GLY A 93 -55.54 32.69 -1.55
N SER A 94 -55.57 33.90 -0.98
CA SER A 94 -56.57 34.37 0.02
C SER A 94 -57.38 33.35 0.88
N LYS A 95 -57.36 33.59 2.21
CA LYS A 95 -58.32 33.22 3.30
C LYS A 95 -58.06 31.95 4.12
N ALA A 96 -58.19 32.14 5.44
CA ALA A 96 -58.34 31.09 6.43
C ALA A 96 -59.82 30.67 6.56
N THR A 97 -60.07 29.52 7.20
CA THR A 97 -61.12 29.31 8.22
C THR A 97 -60.76 28.08 9.07
N VAL A 98 -61.26 28.04 10.30
CA VAL A 98 -61.08 26.97 11.30
C VAL A 98 -62.08 25.83 11.03
N ALA A 99 -61.73 24.56 11.27
CA ALA A 99 -62.59 23.55 11.93
C ALA A 99 -62.04 22.12 11.81
N MET A 100 -62.19 21.40 12.91
CA MET A 100 -61.85 19.99 13.10
C MET A 100 -62.82 18.99 12.45
N ALA A 101 -62.31 17.76 12.33
CA ALA A 101 -62.97 16.48 12.66
C ALA A 101 -63.94 15.79 11.66
N THR A 102 -63.80 14.45 11.65
CA THR A 102 -64.70 13.41 11.12
C THR A 102 -65.05 13.42 9.62
N GLY A 103 -65.07 12.30 8.89
CA GLY A 103 -64.68 10.92 9.22
C GLY A 103 -65.71 9.88 8.75
N SER A 104 -65.23 8.79 8.13
CA SER A 104 -65.99 7.61 7.65
C SER A 104 -67.08 7.91 6.58
N ASP A 105 -67.58 6.98 5.76
CA ASP A 105 -67.17 5.60 5.42
C ASP A 105 -67.81 5.21 4.06
N ARG A 106 -67.16 4.36 3.24
CA ARG A 106 -67.80 3.40 2.29
C ARG A 106 -68.67 4.00 1.13
N GLN A 107 -69.11 3.26 0.09
CA GLN A 107 -68.71 1.97 -0.52
C GLN A 107 -69.20 1.93 -1.98
N ASN A 108 -68.55 1.08 -2.83
CA ASN A 108 -69.05 0.43 -4.06
C ASN A 108 -69.62 1.35 -5.18
N GLY A 109 -69.44 1.11 -6.48
CA GLY A 109 -69.73 -0.12 -7.24
C GLY A 109 -70.97 0.18 -8.13
N ASP A 110 -71.16 -0.40 -9.32
CA ASP A 110 -70.38 -1.40 -10.05
C ASP A 110 -70.71 -1.32 -11.57
N GLU A 111 -69.87 -1.95 -12.39
CA GLU A 111 -70.14 -2.45 -13.76
C GLU A 111 -70.61 -1.50 -14.90
N MET A 112 -70.74 -1.93 -16.17
CA MET A 112 -69.80 -2.58 -17.12
C MET A 112 -70.52 -2.79 -18.49
N SER A 113 -69.74 -2.93 -19.59
CA SER A 113 -70.16 -3.42 -20.92
C SER A 113 -70.88 -2.39 -21.84
N ARG A 114 -70.90 -2.51 -23.19
CA ARG A 114 -70.11 -3.29 -24.18
C ARG A 114 -70.42 -2.78 -25.61
N ALA A 115 -69.44 -2.85 -26.52
CA ALA A 115 -69.57 -3.14 -27.96
C ALA A 115 -70.42 -2.17 -28.87
N GLU A 116 -70.33 -2.15 -30.20
CA GLU A 116 -69.47 -2.88 -31.17
C GLU A 116 -69.16 -2.05 -32.45
N SER A 117 -68.52 -2.67 -33.45
CA SER A 117 -67.91 -2.11 -34.69
C SER A 117 -68.93 -2.00 -35.88
N PRO A 118 -68.56 -1.83 -37.20
CA PRO A 118 -67.26 -1.58 -37.86
C PRO A 118 -67.24 -0.56 -39.04
N GLU A 119 -66.01 -0.34 -39.56
CA GLU A 119 -65.52 -0.01 -40.93
C GLU A 119 -66.47 0.38 -42.11
N ALA A 120 -66.09 1.42 -42.87
CA ALA A 120 -65.57 1.30 -44.26
C ALA A 120 -65.13 2.68 -44.87
N ASN A 121 -64.30 2.66 -45.92
CA ASN A 121 -63.76 3.86 -46.62
C ASN A 121 -63.81 3.61 -48.16
N PRO A 122 -63.89 4.66 -49.03
CA PRO A 122 -62.71 4.96 -49.84
C PRO A 122 -62.49 6.44 -50.24
N ALA A 123 -61.31 6.72 -50.84
CA ALA A 123 -60.86 8.01 -51.38
C ALA A 123 -61.54 8.36 -52.75
N THR A 124 -61.29 9.48 -53.47
CA THR A 124 -59.98 10.11 -53.77
C THR A 124 -60.06 11.50 -54.49
N ARG A 125 -58.99 12.31 -54.34
CA ARG A 125 -58.37 13.27 -55.32
C ARG A 125 -58.98 14.67 -55.68
N ILE A 126 -58.16 15.71 -55.38
CA ILE A 126 -57.60 16.76 -56.29
C ILE A 126 -58.27 18.17 -56.43
N SER A 127 -57.68 19.13 -55.68
CA SER A 127 -57.00 20.40 -56.10
C SER A 127 -57.72 21.75 -56.31
N HIS A 128 -57.03 22.82 -55.84
CA HIS A 128 -57.09 24.27 -56.16
C HIS A 128 -58.44 25.00 -55.89
N SER A 129 -58.50 26.26 -55.41
CA SER A 129 -57.53 27.37 -55.32
C SER A 129 -57.83 28.38 -54.18
N ASP A 130 -56.84 29.20 -53.82
CA ASP A 130 -56.98 30.47 -53.05
C ASP A 130 -57.69 31.59 -53.89
N PRO A 131 -57.99 32.83 -53.40
CA PRO A 131 -57.59 33.46 -52.12
C PRO A 131 -58.61 34.34 -51.35
N ALA A 132 -58.21 34.74 -50.14
CA ALA A 132 -58.39 36.04 -49.46
C ALA A 132 -59.79 36.69 -49.22
N ALA A 133 -60.02 37.02 -47.94
CA ALA A 133 -60.67 38.27 -47.49
C ALA A 133 -59.90 38.79 -46.24
N ASN A 134 -59.92 40.11 -46.00
CA ASN A 134 -59.05 40.81 -45.03
C ASN A 134 -59.84 41.91 -44.26
N LEU A 135 -59.14 42.95 -43.77
CA LEU A 135 -59.61 44.20 -43.13
C LEU A 135 -59.81 44.07 -41.59
N ASP A 136 -59.38 45.00 -40.74
CA ASP A 136 -58.50 46.19 -40.90
C ASP A 136 -57.98 46.62 -39.49
N HIS A 137 -57.03 47.55 -39.27
CA HIS A 137 -56.31 48.49 -40.15
C HIS A 137 -54.77 48.42 -39.82
N GLU A 138 -53.90 49.43 -39.60
CA GLU A 138 -53.94 50.90 -39.54
C GLU A 138 -52.56 51.55 -39.87
N SER A 139 -52.36 52.84 -39.53
CA SER A 139 -51.20 53.71 -39.87
C SER A 139 -49.92 53.33 -39.10
N ARG A 140 -48.71 53.32 -39.70
CA ARG A 140 -47.75 54.45 -39.93
C ARG A 140 -47.42 55.27 -38.65
N GLU A 141 -46.17 55.64 -38.34
CA GLU A 141 -45.06 56.00 -39.26
C GLU A 141 -43.64 55.90 -38.64
N ALA A 142 -42.64 55.67 -39.51
CA ALA A 142 -41.20 56.03 -39.46
C ALA A 142 -40.23 55.54 -38.32
N PRO A 143 -38.90 55.43 -38.59
CA PRO A 143 -37.94 54.78 -37.68
C PRO A 143 -36.78 55.67 -37.16
N VAL A 144 -36.19 55.29 -36.01
CA VAL A 144 -34.83 55.70 -35.60
C VAL A 144 -34.10 54.47 -35.03
N SER A 145 -32.87 54.21 -35.49
CA SER A 145 -32.05 53.09 -34.99
C SER A 145 -31.23 53.52 -33.78
N ALA A 146 -31.34 52.76 -32.68
CA ALA A 146 -30.51 52.90 -31.48
C ALA A 146 -30.01 51.51 -31.04
N ALA A 147 -28.73 51.42 -30.64
CA ALA A 147 -28.09 50.13 -30.36
C ALA A 147 -28.50 49.55 -28.99
N PRO A 148 -28.84 48.24 -28.90
CA PRO A 148 -29.09 47.57 -27.63
C PRO A 148 -27.78 47.25 -26.89
N ALA A 149 -27.76 47.45 -25.57
CA ALA A 149 -26.59 47.21 -24.74
C ALA A 149 -26.30 45.72 -24.53
N VAL A 150 -25.03 45.32 -24.67
CA VAL A 150 -24.56 43.96 -24.35
C VAL A 150 -24.53 43.76 -22.84
N ARG A 151 -25.50 43.03 -22.28
CA ARG A 151 -25.40 42.51 -20.90
C ARG A 151 -24.38 41.38 -20.85
N GLY A 152 -23.49 41.43 -19.85
CA GLY A 152 -22.49 40.40 -19.59
C GLY A 152 -23.11 39.06 -19.22
N ASN A 153 -22.43 37.97 -19.57
CA ASN A 153 -22.92 36.60 -19.41
C ASN A 153 -22.08 35.87 -18.35
N PRO A 154 -22.60 35.62 -17.12
CA PRO A 154 -21.88 34.86 -16.11
C PRO A 154 -21.97 33.36 -16.42
N LYS A 155 -20.90 32.77 -16.97
CA LYS A 155 -20.77 31.31 -17.04
C LYS A 155 -20.34 30.75 -15.68
N GLU A 156 -21.28 30.63 -14.75
CA GLU A 156 -21.10 29.78 -13.58
C GLU A 156 -21.11 28.31 -14.03
N ALA A 157 -19.94 27.68 -14.01
CA ALA A 157 -19.80 26.25 -14.27
C ALA A 157 -20.23 25.45 -13.02
N GLY A 158 -21.54 25.40 -12.77
CA GLY A 158 -22.11 24.69 -11.62
C GLY A 158 -21.71 23.22 -11.61
N SER A 159 -21.02 22.79 -10.56
CA SER A 159 -20.58 21.41 -10.38
C SER A 159 -21.77 20.49 -10.13
N SER A 160 -22.30 19.87 -11.19
CA SER A 160 -23.38 18.90 -11.09
C SER A 160 -22.95 17.70 -10.25
N ALA A 161 -23.59 17.48 -9.09
CA ALA A 161 -23.41 16.27 -8.32
C ALA A 161 -23.74 15.02 -9.18
N PRO A 162 -23.07 13.86 -8.98
CA PRO A 162 -23.30 12.69 -9.81
C PRO A 162 -24.77 12.23 -9.76
N SER A 163 -25.48 12.39 -10.89
CA SER A 163 -26.86 11.90 -11.04
C SER A 163 -26.96 10.40 -10.71
N ALA A 164 -28.11 9.91 -10.26
CA ALA A 164 -28.32 8.49 -9.93
C ALA A 164 -27.79 7.52 -11.02
N ARG A 165 -27.92 7.89 -12.29
CA ARG A 165 -27.40 7.13 -13.45
C ARG A 165 -25.88 6.86 -13.39
N TRP A 166 -25.08 7.76 -12.84
CA TRP A 166 -23.64 7.55 -12.63
C TRP A 166 -23.38 6.48 -11.57
N TRP A 167 -24.11 6.51 -10.44
CA TRP A 167 -23.99 5.49 -9.40
C TRP A 167 -24.45 4.10 -9.88
N GLN A 168 -25.47 4.02 -10.73
CA GLN A 168 -25.87 2.79 -11.41
C GLN A 168 -24.76 2.24 -12.32
N ILE A 169 -24.12 3.10 -13.13
CA ILE A 169 -23.00 2.70 -14.00
C ILE A 169 -21.81 2.20 -13.19
N VAL A 170 -21.40 2.93 -12.13
CA VAL A 170 -20.28 2.54 -11.26
C VAL A 170 -20.59 1.25 -10.48
N GLY A 171 -21.79 1.13 -9.90
CA GLY A 171 -22.20 -0.07 -9.16
C GLY A 171 -22.27 -1.31 -10.05
N GLY A 172 -22.87 -1.19 -11.24
CA GLY A 172 -22.93 -2.27 -12.23
C GLY A 172 -21.54 -2.68 -12.75
N PHE A 173 -20.65 -1.72 -12.97
CA PHE A 173 -19.25 -1.98 -13.34
C PHE A 173 -18.50 -2.73 -12.22
N LEU A 174 -18.58 -2.26 -10.97
CA LEU A 174 -17.93 -2.91 -9.82
C LEU A 174 -18.45 -4.34 -9.60
N LEU A 175 -19.76 -4.56 -9.71
CA LEU A 175 -20.37 -5.90 -9.62
C LEU A 175 -19.88 -6.82 -10.75
N SER A 176 -19.75 -6.28 -11.98
CA SER A 176 -19.23 -7.01 -13.14
C SER A 176 -17.75 -7.39 -12.97
N VAL A 177 -16.91 -6.47 -12.47
CA VAL A 177 -15.50 -6.73 -12.17
C VAL A 177 -15.34 -7.77 -11.06
N TRP A 178 -16.14 -7.68 -9.99
CA TRP A 178 -16.15 -8.69 -8.93
C TRP A 178 -16.54 -10.07 -9.49
N GLY A 179 -17.66 -10.15 -10.21
CA GLY A 179 -18.17 -11.40 -10.80
C GLY A 179 -17.21 -12.03 -11.80
N ALA A 180 -16.52 -11.23 -12.61
CA ALA A 180 -15.47 -11.70 -13.51
C ALA A 180 -14.28 -12.32 -12.75
N GLY A 181 -13.80 -11.68 -11.68
CA GLY A 181 -12.73 -12.23 -10.84
C GLY A 181 -13.13 -13.50 -10.09
N VAL A 182 -14.39 -13.61 -9.64
CA VAL A 182 -14.95 -14.84 -9.08
C VAL A 182 -15.00 -15.95 -10.15
N ALA A 183 -15.51 -15.65 -11.35
CA ALA A 183 -15.61 -16.61 -12.45
C ALA A 183 -14.24 -17.13 -12.89
N VAL A 184 -13.23 -16.26 -13.06
CA VAL A 184 -11.85 -16.66 -13.34
C VAL A 184 -11.31 -17.57 -12.23
N SER A 185 -11.52 -17.19 -10.97
CA SER A 185 -11.06 -17.99 -9.82
C SER A 185 -11.70 -19.38 -9.76
N LEU A 186 -12.99 -19.48 -10.05
CA LEU A 186 -13.72 -20.76 -10.13
C LEU A 186 -13.29 -21.60 -11.34
N VAL A 187 -13.01 -20.99 -12.50
CA VAL A 187 -12.45 -21.67 -13.67
C VAL A 187 -11.04 -22.21 -13.37
N MET A 188 -10.19 -21.48 -12.66
CA MET A 188 -8.89 -21.97 -12.21
C MET A 188 -9.02 -23.16 -11.25
N LEU A 189 -9.94 -23.07 -10.28
CA LEU A 189 -10.23 -24.17 -9.35
C LEU A 189 -10.75 -25.42 -10.07
N ALA A 190 -11.67 -25.26 -11.02
CA ALA A 190 -12.22 -26.35 -11.84
C ALA A 190 -11.15 -26.98 -12.77
N ARG A 191 -10.27 -26.17 -13.39
CA ARG A 191 -9.14 -26.67 -14.18
C ARG A 191 -8.18 -27.51 -13.33
N GLY A 192 -7.89 -27.05 -12.11
CA GLY A 192 -7.13 -27.84 -11.13
C GLY A 192 -7.83 -29.17 -10.81
N TRP A 193 -9.15 -29.15 -10.57
CA TRP A 193 -9.91 -30.36 -10.21
C TRP A 193 -9.97 -31.37 -11.36
N VAL A 194 -10.06 -30.91 -12.61
CA VAL A 194 -9.90 -31.73 -13.81
C VAL A 194 -8.48 -32.30 -13.92
N ALA A 195 -7.44 -31.55 -13.58
CA ALA A 195 -6.07 -32.03 -13.61
C ALA A 195 -5.80 -33.09 -12.52
N VAL A 196 -6.31 -32.89 -11.30
CA VAL A 196 -6.35 -33.91 -10.23
C VAL A 196 -7.11 -35.17 -10.69
N GLY A 197 -8.24 -35.00 -11.39
CA GLY A 197 -9.01 -36.09 -12.00
C GLY A 197 -8.32 -36.80 -13.19
N ARG A 198 -7.24 -36.22 -13.74
CA ARG A 198 -6.34 -36.87 -14.72
C ARG A 198 -5.20 -37.59 -14.02
N LEU A 199 -4.52 -36.93 -13.07
CA LEU A 199 -3.45 -37.52 -12.25
C LEU A 199 -3.92 -38.80 -11.57
N ARG A 200 -5.15 -38.82 -11.03
CA ARG A 200 -5.74 -40.02 -10.40
C ARG A 200 -5.87 -41.23 -11.35
N ARG A 201 -5.80 -41.05 -12.67
CA ARG A 201 -5.84 -42.12 -13.68
C ARG A 201 -4.47 -42.65 -14.08
N SER A 202 -3.40 -41.97 -13.67
CA SER A 202 -1.99 -42.36 -13.87
C SER A 202 -1.31 -42.71 -12.54
N LEU A 203 -2.11 -43.14 -11.55
CA LEU A 203 -1.66 -43.69 -10.28
C LEU A 203 -1.66 -45.21 -10.38
N HIS A 204 -0.59 -45.84 -9.89
CA HIS A 204 -0.47 -47.29 -9.81
C HIS A 204 -0.15 -47.71 -8.37
N SER A 205 -0.43 -48.95 -7.99
CA SER A 205 -0.04 -49.49 -6.68
C SER A 205 1.49 -49.49 -6.54
N PRO A 206 2.05 -49.25 -5.34
CA PRO A 206 3.49 -49.11 -5.17
C PRO A 206 4.26 -50.40 -5.49
N GLY A 207 5.41 -50.28 -6.14
CA GLY A 207 6.26 -51.42 -6.49
C GLY A 207 7.02 -52.03 -5.30
N ASP A 208 7.23 -51.27 -4.21
CA ASP A 208 7.97 -51.74 -3.04
C ASP A 208 7.06 -52.04 -1.84
N SER A 209 7.02 -53.31 -1.45
CA SER A 209 6.36 -53.82 -0.24
C SER A 209 6.77 -53.13 1.07
N ARG A 210 7.92 -52.43 1.13
CA ARG A 210 8.30 -51.57 2.27
C ARG A 210 7.27 -50.48 2.52
N ILE A 211 6.76 -49.86 1.45
CA ILE A 211 5.81 -48.74 1.52
C ILE A 211 4.52 -49.17 2.24
N GLU A 212 3.94 -50.31 1.86
CA GLU A 212 2.72 -50.83 2.50
C GLU A 212 2.93 -51.19 3.98
N ARG A 213 4.08 -51.79 4.32
CA ARG A 213 4.42 -52.09 5.73
C ARG A 213 4.57 -50.82 6.56
N LEU A 214 5.30 -49.83 6.04
CA LEU A 214 5.51 -48.53 6.69
C LEU A 214 4.19 -47.78 6.87
N ALA A 215 3.37 -47.67 5.82
CA ALA A 215 2.08 -46.99 5.85
C ALA A 215 1.11 -47.63 6.85
N ASN A 216 1.10 -48.95 7.01
CA ASN A 216 0.28 -49.63 8.02
C ASN A 216 0.78 -49.36 9.45
N ARG A 217 2.09 -49.46 9.73
CA ARG A 217 2.66 -49.11 11.05
C ARG A 217 2.38 -47.66 11.44
N ILE A 218 2.50 -46.74 10.48
CA ILE A 218 2.20 -45.32 10.68
C ILE A 218 0.72 -45.12 11.04
N ALA A 219 -0.19 -45.77 10.32
CA ALA A 219 -1.62 -45.69 10.56
C ALA A 219 -2.00 -46.18 11.97
N GLU A 220 -1.46 -47.32 12.40
CA GLU A 220 -1.58 -47.83 13.76
C GLU A 220 -1.04 -46.82 14.79
N SER A 221 0.15 -46.27 14.56
CA SER A 221 0.80 -45.29 15.46
C SER A 221 0.01 -43.97 15.64
N LEU A 222 -0.85 -43.64 14.68
CA LEU A 222 -1.72 -42.46 14.69
C LEU A 222 -3.17 -42.78 15.10
N GLY A 223 -3.49 -44.04 15.38
CA GLY A 223 -4.83 -44.49 15.79
C GLY A 223 -5.85 -44.58 14.65
N LEU A 224 -5.40 -44.79 13.41
CA LEU A 224 -6.28 -44.97 12.24
C LEU A 224 -6.71 -46.44 12.11
N HIS A 225 -8.00 -46.69 11.89
CA HIS A 225 -8.53 -48.05 11.67
C HIS A 225 -8.09 -48.69 10.35
N ARG A 226 -7.60 -47.90 9.39
CA ARG A 226 -7.02 -48.33 8.10
C ARG A 226 -6.01 -47.29 7.66
N SER A 227 -4.92 -47.71 7.02
CA SER A 227 -3.98 -46.79 6.40
C SER A 227 -4.59 -46.08 5.17
N PRO A 228 -4.25 -44.81 4.90
CA PRO A 228 -4.58 -44.18 3.61
C PRO A 228 -3.94 -44.97 2.47
N PRO A 229 -4.63 -45.20 1.34
CA PRO A 229 -4.04 -45.89 0.20
C PRO A 229 -2.86 -45.08 -0.34
N VAL A 230 -1.71 -45.74 -0.51
CA VAL A 230 -0.51 -45.16 -1.13
C VAL A 230 -0.46 -45.59 -2.59
N TYR A 231 -0.02 -44.68 -3.47
CA TYR A 231 0.18 -44.92 -4.90
C TYR A 231 1.51 -44.32 -5.37
N GLU A 232 2.01 -44.76 -6.51
CA GLU A 232 3.19 -44.18 -7.18
C GLU A 232 2.80 -43.47 -8.49
N SER A 233 3.55 -42.43 -8.88
CA SER A 233 3.41 -41.77 -10.18
C SER A 233 4.63 -40.95 -10.60
N ALA A 234 5.20 -41.24 -11.78
CA ALA A 234 6.29 -40.51 -12.42
C ALA A 234 5.98 -39.03 -12.72
N LEU A 235 4.70 -38.63 -12.68
CA LEU A 235 4.31 -37.23 -12.84
C LEU A 235 4.59 -36.37 -11.61
N MET A 236 4.77 -36.97 -10.42
CA MET A 236 5.04 -36.26 -9.18
C MET A 236 6.55 -36.20 -8.90
N PRO A 237 7.16 -35.00 -8.75
CA PRO A 237 8.57 -34.88 -8.33
C PRO A 237 8.77 -35.02 -6.81
N VAL A 238 7.69 -34.93 -6.03
CA VAL A 238 7.67 -35.02 -4.56
C VAL A 238 6.42 -35.77 -4.08
N PRO A 239 6.45 -36.37 -2.87
CA PRO A 239 5.29 -36.90 -2.17
C PRO A 239 4.20 -35.83 -2.01
N ILE A 240 2.94 -36.24 -2.14
CA ILE A 240 1.77 -35.42 -1.79
C ILE A 240 0.65 -36.29 -1.23
N SER A 241 -0.24 -35.68 -0.44
CA SER A 241 -1.53 -36.24 -0.06
C SER A 241 -2.65 -35.59 -0.88
N LEU A 242 -3.60 -36.38 -1.38
CA LEU A 242 -4.58 -35.94 -2.36
C LEU A 242 -5.97 -36.56 -2.15
N GLY A 243 -6.97 -35.73 -1.84
CA GLY A 243 -8.40 -36.08 -1.87
C GLY A 243 -9.21 -35.47 -0.71
N LEU A 244 -10.53 -35.33 -0.89
CA LEU A 244 -11.42 -34.72 0.11
C LEU A 244 -12.17 -35.76 0.96
N MET A 245 -12.83 -36.73 0.30
CA MET A 245 -13.62 -37.79 0.96
C MET A 245 -12.87 -39.11 1.08
N HIS A 246 -11.99 -39.38 0.10
CA HIS A 246 -11.15 -40.56 0.02
C HIS A 246 -9.72 -40.10 -0.28
N PRO A 247 -9.02 -39.53 0.70
CA PRO A 247 -7.65 -39.07 0.53
C PRO A 247 -6.70 -40.26 0.34
N ALA A 248 -5.71 -40.07 -0.52
CA ALA A 248 -4.63 -41.01 -0.81
C ALA A 248 -3.28 -40.32 -0.69
N ILE A 249 -2.20 -41.09 -0.50
CA ILE A 249 -0.83 -40.61 -0.55
C ILE A 249 -0.24 -40.98 -1.91
N ILE A 250 0.50 -40.09 -2.55
CA ILE A 250 1.14 -40.31 -3.85
C ILE A 250 2.64 -40.07 -3.69
N LEU A 251 3.45 -41.02 -4.13
CA LEU A 251 4.91 -40.98 -4.10
C LEU A 251 5.50 -40.88 -5.52
N PRO A 252 6.67 -40.27 -5.71
CA PRO A 252 7.49 -40.45 -6.91
C PRO A 252 7.97 -41.91 -7.04
N GLU A 253 7.95 -42.47 -8.25
CA GLU A 253 8.30 -43.89 -8.54
C GLU A 253 9.74 -44.31 -8.17
N ASP A 254 10.63 -43.36 -7.89
CA ASP A 254 12.01 -43.58 -7.47
C ASP A 254 12.27 -43.35 -5.98
N ILE A 255 11.37 -42.67 -5.25
CA ILE A 255 11.70 -42.16 -3.91
C ILE A 255 12.02 -43.28 -2.91
N ALA A 256 11.32 -44.42 -3.00
CA ALA A 256 11.55 -45.56 -2.11
C ALA A 256 12.87 -46.30 -2.41
N ARG A 257 13.47 -46.11 -3.59
CA ARG A 257 14.78 -46.71 -3.93
C ARG A 257 15.96 -45.85 -3.47
N GLU A 258 15.73 -44.55 -3.34
CA GLU A 258 16.74 -43.55 -2.99
C GLU A 258 16.76 -43.23 -1.50
N LEU A 259 15.66 -43.49 -0.77
CA LEU A 259 15.52 -43.23 0.67
C LEU A 259 15.54 -44.53 1.51
N ASP A 260 16.19 -44.45 2.67
CA ASP A 260 16.14 -45.49 3.70
C ASP A 260 14.77 -45.56 4.39
N ASP A 261 14.56 -46.60 5.22
CA ASP A 261 13.29 -46.81 5.93
C ASP A 261 12.95 -45.67 6.90
N ASP A 262 13.94 -45.02 7.52
CA ASP A 262 13.72 -43.93 8.49
C ASP A 262 13.33 -42.61 7.79
N GLN A 263 13.94 -42.33 6.64
CA GLN A 263 13.58 -41.23 5.75
C GLN A 263 12.19 -41.44 5.15
N LEU A 264 11.90 -42.64 4.65
CA LEU A 264 10.62 -42.99 4.03
C LEU A 264 9.47 -43.04 5.06
N GLU A 265 9.70 -43.55 6.28
CA GLU A 265 8.71 -43.48 7.37
C GLU A 265 8.42 -42.02 7.76
N SER A 266 9.44 -41.16 7.82
CA SER A 266 9.27 -39.73 8.13
C SER A 266 8.41 -38.99 7.10
N ILE A 267 8.54 -39.33 5.81
CA ILE A 267 7.71 -38.79 4.72
C ILE A 267 6.27 -39.32 4.80
N LEU A 268 6.09 -40.64 4.88
CA LEU A 268 4.76 -41.24 4.95
C LEU A 268 3.99 -40.78 6.19
N LEU A 269 4.70 -40.49 7.30
CA LEU A 269 4.13 -39.95 8.53
C LEU A 269 3.69 -38.47 8.37
N HIS A 270 4.41 -37.67 7.57
CA HIS A 270 4.00 -36.31 7.22
C HIS A 270 2.73 -36.32 6.37
N GLU A 271 2.69 -37.11 5.29
CA GLU A 271 1.52 -37.17 4.41
C GLU A 271 0.30 -37.79 5.11
N THR A 272 0.51 -38.77 6.00
CA THR A 272 -0.59 -39.29 6.83
C THR A 272 -1.10 -38.23 7.81
N ALA A 273 -0.26 -37.32 8.32
CA ALA A 273 -0.71 -36.23 9.18
C ALA A 273 -1.68 -35.27 8.46
N HIS A 274 -1.43 -34.92 7.19
CA HIS A 274 -2.38 -34.14 6.39
C HIS A 274 -3.73 -34.84 6.22
N VAL A 275 -3.71 -36.16 6.03
CA VAL A 275 -4.93 -36.99 5.97
C VAL A 275 -5.69 -36.99 7.30
N VAL A 276 -4.99 -37.14 8.43
CA VAL A 276 -5.58 -37.12 9.79
C VAL A 276 -6.22 -35.76 10.10
N HIS A 277 -5.54 -34.66 9.76
CA HIS A 277 -6.05 -33.31 10.00
C HIS A 277 -7.07 -32.83 8.96
N ARG A 278 -7.31 -33.62 7.89
CA ARG A 278 -8.26 -33.34 6.79
C ARG A 278 -7.97 -32.01 6.07
N ASP A 279 -6.70 -31.66 5.94
CA ASP A 279 -6.29 -30.31 5.54
C ASP A 279 -6.78 -29.88 4.16
N HIS A 280 -7.07 -30.83 3.26
CA HIS A 280 -7.68 -30.57 1.95
C HIS A 280 -9.02 -29.83 2.06
N TRP A 281 -9.77 -30.00 3.16
CA TRP A 281 -11.00 -29.25 3.43
C TRP A 281 -10.75 -27.79 3.83
N ILE A 282 -9.77 -27.54 4.70
CA ILE A 282 -9.38 -26.17 5.08
C ILE A 282 -8.74 -25.45 3.88
N GLY A 283 -7.94 -26.16 3.10
CA GLY A 283 -7.39 -25.69 1.82
C GLY A 283 -8.49 -25.33 0.81
N LEU A 284 -9.49 -26.20 0.61
CA LEU A 284 -10.64 -25.90 -0.23
C LEU A 284 -11.42 -24.66 0.28
N MET A 285 -11.71 -24.58 1.58
CA MET A 285 -12.37 -23.43 2.18
C MET A 285 -11.57 -22.13 1.97
N ALA A 286 -10.24 -22.17 2.14
CA ALA A 286 -9.37 -21.03 1.91
C ALA A 286 -9.33 -20.63 0.42
N ARG A 287 -9.35 -21.59 -0.51
CA ARG A 287 -9.45 -21.36 -1.97
C ARG A 287 -10.81 -20.76 -2.36
N LEU A 288 -11.92 -21.22 -1.77
CA LEU A 288 -13.25 -20.65 -2.01
C LEU A 288 -13.40 -19.23 -1.43
N THR A 289 -12.92 -18.99 -0.21
CA THR A 289 -12.96 -17.66 0.43
C THR A 289 -12.07 -16.67 -0.32
N THR A 290 -10.87 -17.09 -0.79
CA THR A 290 -10.03 -16.25 -1.66
C THR A 290 -10.55 -16.11 -3.10
N ALA A 291 -11.44 -16.98 -3.58
CA ALA A 291 -12.13 -16.77 -4.86
C ALA A 291 -13.24 -15.71 -4.75
N LEU A 292 -14.03 -15.74 -3.67
CA LEU A 292 -15.11 -14.77 -3.41
C LEU A 292 -14.58 -13.38 -3.03
N LEU A 293 -13.47 -13.35 -2.27
CA LEU A 293 -12.82 -12.13 -1.77
C LEU A 293 -11.44 -11.94 -2.41
N TRP A 294 -11.33 -12.20 -3.72
CA TRP A 294 -10.07 -12.19 -4.47
C TRP A 294 -9.30 -10.87 -4.41
N TRP A 295 -10.00 -9.76 -4.18
CA TRP A 295 -9.46 -8.41 -4.02
C TRP A 295 -9.00 -8.09 -2.58
N HIS A 296 -9.30 -8.93 -1.58
CA HIS A 296 -9.07 -8.62 -0.16
C HIS A 296 -7.71 -9.16 0.34
N PRO A 297 -6.70 -8.30 0.59
CA PRO A 297 -5.33 -8.76 0.84
C PRO A 297 -5.16 -9.54 2.16
N LEU A 298 -6.00 -9.30 3.17
CA LEU A 298 -5.88 -10.01 4.45
C LEU A 298 -6.37 -11.46 4.35
N VAL A 299 -7.34 -11.77 3.48
CA VAL A 299 -7.80 -13.16 3.24
C VAL A 299 -6.67 -13.97 2.60
N HIS A 300 -5.95 -13.40 1.63
CA HIS A 300 -4.73 -14.02 1.07
C HIS A 300 -3.63 -14.20 2.12
N GLN A 301 -3.47 -13.25 3.05
CA GLN A 301 -2.52 -13.40 4.16
C GLN A 301 -2.93 -14.51 5.14
N ILE A 302 -4.24 -14.68 5.40
CA ILE A 302 -4.77 -15.79 6.22
C ILE A 302 -4.56 -17.12 5.51
N LYS A 303 -4.89 -17.25 4.22
CA LYS A 303 -4.62 -18.47 3.43
C LYS A 303 -3.15 -18.90 3.55
N ARG A 304 -2.22 -17.96 3.36
CA ARG A 304 -0.78 -18.21 3.51
C ARG A 304 -0.41 -18.66 4.92
N GLN A 305 -0.86 -17.97 5.96
CA GLN A 305 -0.54 -18.37 7.33
C GLN A 305 -1.16 -19.70 7.75
N LEU A 306 -2.34 -20.05 7.23
CA LEU A 306 -2.94 -21.38 7.41
C LEU A 306 -2.10 -22.47 6.73
N ALA A 307 -1.62 -22.25 5.50
CA ALA A 307 -0.71 -23.17 4.84
C ALA A 307 0.59 -23.37 5.66
N ASN A 308 1.28 -22.29 6.05
CA ASN A 308 2.50 -22.41 6.87
C ASN A 308 2.25 -23.10 8.23
N LEU A 309 1.12 -22.84 8.89
CA LEU A 309 0.78 -23.48 10.17
C LEU A 309 0.37 -24.96 10.02
N ARG A 310 -0.20 -25.34 8.87
CA ARG A 310 -0.47 -26.73 8.50
C ARG A 310 0.83 -27.52 8.42
N GLU A 311 1.82 -27.01 7.67
CA GLU A 311 3.15 -27.61 7.58
C GLU A 311 3.79 -27.75 8.97
N ASP A 312 3.72 -26.70 9.79
CA ASP A 312 4.24 -26.69 11.17
C ASP A 312 3.63 -27.81 12.06
N ILE A 313 2.35 -28.14 11.84
CA ILE A 313 1.60 -29.17 12.58
C ILE A 313 1.93 -30.58 12.07
N CYS A 314 2.10 -30.76 10.75
CA CYS A 314 2.47 -32.05 10.18
C CYS A 314 3.95 -32.37 10.45
N ASP A 315 4.83 -31.37 10.42
CA ASP A 315 6.22 -31.47 10.93
C ASP A 315 6.24 -31.86 12.42
N ASN A 316 5.30 -31.35 13.22
CA ASN A 316 5.16 -31.76 14.63
C ASN A 316 4.79 -33.23 14.79
N VAL A 317 3.92 -33.80 13.94
CA VAL A 317 3.60 -35.25 14.01
C VAL A 317 4.86 -36.09 13.79
N VAL A 318 5.69 -35.73 12.82
CA VAL A 318 6.97 -36.43 12.55
C VAL A 318 7.91 -36.33 13.74
N VAL A 319 8.15 -35.13 14.28
CA VAL A 319 9.04 -34.94 15.43
C VAL A 319 8.53 -35.67 16.68
N ARG A 320 7.21 -35.70 16.93
CA ARG A 320 6.65 -36.41 18.11
C ARG A 320 6.93 -37.92 18.09
N GLN A 321 6.79 -38.59 16.95
CA GLN A 321 7.00 -40.04 16.86
C GLN A 321 8.49 -40.40 16.71
N ARG A 322 9.26 -39.61 15.95
CA ARG A 322 10.63 -39.93 15.53
C ARG A 322 11.73 -39.24 16.36
N GLY A 323 11.39 -38.29 17.23
CA GLY A 323 12.28 -37.65 18.20
C GLY A 323 13.40 -36.75 17.64
N ASN A 324 13.64 -36.72 16.32
CA ASN A 324 14.84 -36.13 15.73
C ASN A 324 14.52 -35.13 14.59
N GLY A 325 14.16 -33.90 14.98
CA GLY A 325 13.92 -32.80 14.03
C GLY A 325 15.11 -32.48 13.14
N ARG A 326 16.35 -32.62 13.64
CA ARG A 326 17.59 -32.35 12.88
C ARG A 326 17.86 -33.37 11.77
N SER A 327 17.38 -34.61 11.89
CA SER A 327 17.44 -35.60 10.81
C SER A 327 16.35 -35.32 9.77
N TYR A 328 15.10 -35.14 10.24
CA TYR A 328 13.95 -34.85 9.38
C TYR A 328 14.13 -33.57 8.55
N ALA A 329 14.76 -32.53 9.11
CA ALA A 329 15.11 -31.31 8.38
C ALA A 329 16.03 -31.55 7.16
N ARG A 330 16.86 -32.61 7.16
CA ARG A 330 17.67 -33.00 6.00
C ARG A 330 16.79 -33.62 4.91
N VAL A 331 15.86 -34.50 5.29
CA VAL A 331 14.90 -35.13 4.37
C VAL A 331 14.07 -34.07 3.64
N LEU A 332 13.63 -33.01 4.33
CA LEU A 332 12.93 -31.89 3.69
C LEU A 332 13.81 -31.11 2.69
N VAL A 333 15.11 -30.92 2.97
CA VAL A 333 16.05 -30.25 2.05
C VAL A 333 16.37 -31.12 0.84
N GLU A 334 16.57 -32.42 1.05
CA GLU A 334 16.78 -33.41 0.00
C GLU A 334 15.56 -33.52 -0.93
N LEU A 335 14.36 -33.55 -0.35
CA LEU A 335 13.10 -33.54 -1.08
C LEU A 335 12.92 -32.26 -1.90
N ALA A 336 13.26 -31.10 -1.34
CA ALA A 336 13.21 -29.82 -2.05
C ALA A 336 14.13 -29.80 -3.27
N ALA A 337 15.34 -30.37 -3.17
CA ALA A 337 16.28 -30.45 -4.29
C ALA A 337 15.70 -31.17 -5.52
N ARG A 338 14.87 -32.21 -5.31
CA ARG A 338 14.19 -32.95 -6.41
C ARG A 338 13.36 -32.03 -7.31
N THR A 339 12.65 -31.06 -6.73
CA THR A 339 11.83 -30.09 -7.50
C THR A 339 12.67 -29.22 -8.44
N THR A 340 13.87 -28.80 -8.00
CA THR A 340 14.77 -27.98 -8.81
C THR A 340 15.41 -28.75 -9.97
N LEU A 341 15.51 -30.07 -9.85
CA LEU A 341 16.09 -30.96 -10.86
C LEU A 341 15.06 -31.52 -11.85
N ARG A 342 13.77 -31.51 -11.49
CA ARG A 342 12.67 -32.00 -12.36
C ARG A 342 11.53 -30.97 -12.48
N PRO A 343 11.72 -29.89 -13.26
CA PRO A 343 10.69 -28.88 -13.53
C PRO A 343 9.61 -29.37 -14.52
N ALA A 344 9.03 -30.55 -14.27
CA ALA A 344 8.01 -31.18 -15.10
C ALA A 344 6.57 -30.79 -14.73
N PHE A 345 6.37 -30.16 -13.55
CA PHE A 345 5.04 -29.91 -13.00
C PHE A 345 4.44 -28.58 -13.47
N PRO A 346 3.33 -28.56 -14.24
CA PRO A 346 2.75 -27.31 -14.71
C PRO A 346 1.97 -26.60 -13.60
N ALA A 347 2.13 -25.27 -13.51
CA ALA A 347 1.32 -24.39 -12.64
C ALA A 347 -0.21 -24.40 -12.94
N ALA A 348 -0.66 -25.23 -13.88
CA ALA A 348 -2.06 -25.49 -14.17
C ALA A 348 -2.79 -26.28 -13.06
N ILE A 349 -2.08 -26.97 -12.17
CA ILE A 349 -2.67 -27.65 -11.00
C ILE A 349 -2.64 -26.73 -9.78
N GLY A 350 -3.28 -25.56 -9.88
CA GLY A 350 -3.44 -24.58 -8.78
C GLY A 350 -4.29 -25.05 -7.58
N LEU A 351 -4.48 -26.36 -7.44
CA LEU A 351 -4.97 -27.03 -6.24
C LEU A 351 -3.85 -27.44 -5.29
N LEU A 352 -2.66 -27.75 -5.79
CA LEU A 352 -1.49 -27.94 -4.94
C LEU A 352 -0.94 -26.54 -4.62
N GLU A 353 -0.61 -26.32 -3.35
CA GLU A 353 0.13 -25.11 -2.95
C GLU A 353 1.63 -25.38 -3.14
N ASN A 354 2.44 -24.33 -3.31
CA ASN A 354 3.89 -24.51 -3.32
C ASN A 354 4.35 -24.96 -1.92
N GLU A 355 4.50 -26.27 -1.69
CA GLU A 355 4.89 -26.86 -0.39
C GLU A 355 6.26 -26.34 0.13
N PHE A 356 7.03 -25.71 -0.75
CA PHE A 356 8.34 -25.12 -0.48
C PHE A 356 8.32 -23.60 -0.17
N ASP A 357 7.17 -22.92 -0.26
CA ASP A 357 6.98 -21.51 0.14
C ASP A 357 7.03 -21.34 1.67
N GLY A 358 8.21 -21.52 2.25
CA GLY A 358 8.45 -21.51 3.69
C GLY A 358 9.46 -22.54 4.21
N LEU A 359 10.08 -23.33 3.32
CA LEU A 359 11.05 -24.38 3.68
C LEU A 359 12.14 -23.89 4.64
N GLU A 360 12.72 -22.70 4.40
CA GLU A 360 13.73 -22.10 5.29
C GLU A 360 13.21 -21.96 6.72
N GLY A 361 11.95 -21.57 6.89
CA GLY A 361 11.28 -21.45 8.18
C GLY A 361 11.09 -22.80 8.87
N ARG A 362 10.63 -23.82 8.13
CA ARG A 362 10.46 -25.20 8.63
C ARG A 362 11.79 -25.80 9.08
N VAL A 363 12.81 -25.75 8.21
CA VAL A 363 14.17 -26.23 8.50
C VAL A 363 14.78 -25.48 9.69
N ARG A 364 14.72 -24.15 9.70
CA ARG A 364 15.25 -23.34 10.80
C ARG A 364 14.57 -23.67 12.13
N ARG A 365 13.26 -23.92 12.13
CA ARG A 365 12.49 -24.32 13.30
C ARG A 365 12.90 -25.72 13.79
N LEU A 366 12.96 -26.71 12.89
CA LEU A 366 13.36 -28.09 13.20
C LEU A 366 14.79 -28.26 13.71
N LEU A 367 15.64 -27.23 13.56
CA LEU A 367 17.00 -27.17 14.12
C LEU A 367 17.06 -26.56 15.53
N GLN A 368 15.96 -26.04 16.09
CA GLN A 368 15.89 -25.52 17.46
C GLN A 368 15.67 -26.65 18.48
N ASP A 369 16.32 -26.54 19.64
CA ASP A 369 16.30 -27.59 20.67
C ASP A 369 15.07 -27.52 21.60
N ASP A 370 14.28 -26.43 21.52
CA ASP A 370 13.12 -26.11 22.38
C ASP A 370 11.78 -26.07 21.62
N ILE A 371 11.68 -26.76 20.48
CA ILE A 371 10.47 -26.72 19.63
C ILE A 371 9.18 -27.18 20.33
N ASN A 372 8.14 -26.35 20.27
CA ASN A 372 6.78 -26.76 20.66
C ASN A 372 6.23 -27.77 19.62
N THR A 373 6.07 -29.03 20.08
CA THR A 373 5.61 -30.18 19.29
C THR A 373 4.12 -30.52 19.50
N GLU A 374 3.26 -29.58 19.91
CA GLU A 374 1.82 -29.84 19.99
C GLU A 374 1.19 -30.03 18.61
N THR A 375 0.36 -31.07 18.48
CA THR A 375 -0.38 -31.43 17.25
C THR A 375 -1.90 -31.28 17.40
N ARG A 376 -2.40 -31.03 18.62
CA ARG A 376 -3.83 -30.85 18.93
C ARG A 376 -4.02 -29.66 19.87
N LEU A 377 -5.23 -29.09 19.89
CA LEU A 377 -5.62 -28.04 20.84
C LEU A 377 -5.62 -28.59 22.28
N SER A 378 -4.97 -27.87 23.21
CA SER A 378 -5.08 -28.12 24.65
C SER A 378 -6.39 -27.55 25.23
N LEU A 379 -6.82 -28.01 26.41
CA LEU A 379 -8.07 -27.55 27.04
C LEU A 379 -8.11 -26.02 27.24
N SER A 380 -6.98 -25.41 27.62
CA SER A 380 -6.86 -23.96 27.76
C SER A 380 -6.90 -23.23 26.41
N ALA A 381 -6.28 -23.80 25.36
CA ALA A 381 -6.38 -23.28 24.00
C ALA A 381 -7.84 -23.31 23.46
N THR A 382 -8.61 -24.35 23.79
CA THR A 382 -10.04 -24.42 23.46
C THR A 382 -10.84 -23.28 24.12
N GLY A 383 -10.54 -22.93 25.37
CA GLY A 383 -11.16 -21.78 26.05
C GLY A 383 -10.85 -20.44 25.36
N VAL A 384 -9.58 -20.22 24.98
CA VAL A 384 -9.16 -19.03 24.21
C VAL A 384 -9.88 -18.97 22.85
N LEU A 385 -10.01 -20.11 22.16
CA LEU A 385 -10.69 -20.18 20.87
C LEU A 385 -12.20 -19.91 20.99
N ALA A 386 -12.86 -20.42 22.03
CA ALA A 386 -14.28 -20.14 22.29
C ALA A 386 -14.54 -18.65 22.57
N THR A 387 -13.71 -18.00 23.40
CA THR A 387 -13.77 -16.55 23.62
C THR A 387 -13.54 -15.77 22.31
N PHE A 388 -12.62 -16.22 21.47
CA PHE A 388 -12.35 -15.58 20.18
C PHE A 388 -13.52 -15.70 19.19
N VAL A 389 -14.22 -16.85 19.15
CA VAL A 389 -15.46 -17.03 18.37
C VAL A 389 -16.53 -16.02 18.80
N LEU A 390 -16.74 -15.85 20.11
CA LEU A 390 -17.73 -14.91 20.64
C LEU A 390 -17.37 -13.45 20.32
N LEU A 391 -16.08 -13.09 20.42
CA LEU A 391 -15.59 -11.76 20.05
C LEU A 391 -15.77 -11.47 18.56
N LEU A 392 -15.48 -12.43 17.67
CA LEU A 392 -15.71 -12.25 16.23
C LEU A 392 -17.19 -12.12 15.87
N ALA A 393 -18.07 -12.86 16.53
CA ALA A 393 -19.52 -12.70 16.38
C ALA A 393 -19.98 -11.30 16.79
N GLY A 394 -19.50 -10.78 17.92
CA GLY A 394 -19.77 -9.42 18.37
C GLY A 394 -19.24 -8.36 17.38
N VAL A 395 -18.03 -8.54 16.85
CA VAL A 395 -17.45 -7.63 15.84
C VAL A 395 -18.31 -7.55 14.59
N VAL A 396 -18.70 -8.68 13.99
CA VAL A 396 -19.53 -8.68 12.77
C VAL A 396 -20.92 -8.07 13.01
N PHE A 397 -21.52 -8.34 14.18
CA PHE A 397 -22.82 -7.77 14.55
C PHE A 397 -22.77 -6.24 14.71
N VAL A 398 -21.69 -5.71 15.31
CA VAL A 398 -21.54 -4.28 15.65
C VAL A 398 -20.96 -3.43 14.50
N SER A 399 -20.26 -4.06 13.55
CA SER A 399 -19.53 -3.38 12.44
C SER A 399 -20.40 -2.72 11.35
N ASN A 400 -21.71 -2.57 11.57
CA ASN A 400 -22.64 -2.02 10.59
C ASN A 400 -22.61 -0.49 10.56
N VAL A 401 -22.41 0.07 9.37
CA VAL A 401 -22.62 1.49 9.06
C VAL A 401 -24.11 1.72 8.77
N ARG A 402 -24.68 2.80 9.31
CA ARG A 402 -26.03 3.27 8.99
C ARG A 402 -26.00 4.72 8.53
N ALA A 403 -26.82 5.04 7.52
CA ALA A 403 -27.04 6.41 7.08
C ALA A 403 -28.07 7.10 7.99
N GLU A 404 -27.68 8.21 8.61
CA GLU A 404 -28.61 9.13 9.27
C GLU A 404 -28.80 10.36 8.38
N ARG A 405 -30.05 10.85 8.25
CA ARG A 405 -30.31 12.19 7.71
C ARG A 405 -29.83 13.20 8.74
N ALA A 406 -29.05 14.18 8.32
CA ALA A 406 -28.70 15.29 9.18
C ALA A 406 -29.96 16.07 9.58
N ALA A 407 -30.11 16.38 10.87
CA ALA A 407 -30.97 17.48 11.29
C ALA A 407 -30.31 18.81 10.89
N PRO A 408 -31.07 19.89 10.66
CA PRO A 408 -30.49 21.22 10.54
C PRO A 408 -29.81 21.60 11.86
N ASN A 409 -28.57 22.07 11.78
CA ASN A 409 -27.87 22.72 12.88
C ASN A 409 -27.86 24.23 12.60
N ASP A 410 -28.53 25.02 13.44
CA ASP A 410 -28.67 26.47 13.22
C ASP A 410 -27.39 27.29 13.53
N ASP A 411 -26.29 26.62 13.91
CA ASP A 411 -25.00 27.23 14.29
C ASP A 411 -24.09 27.61 13.09
N GLU A 412 -24.48 27.38 11.83
CA GLU A 412 -23.67 27.77 10.66
C GLU A 412 -23.83 29.27 10.30
N ALA A 413 -23.66 30.14 11.32
CA ALA A 413 -23.78 31.60 11.20
C ALA A 413 -22.54 32.34 11.74
N THR A 414 -22.12 33.39 11.02
CA THR A 414 -21.15 34.43 11.44
C THR A 414 -19.64 34.13 11.44
N ALA A 415 -19.14 33.29 10.52
CA ALA A 415 -17.73 33.39 10.11
C ALA A 415 -17.52 34.60 9.18
N LYS A 416 -16.96 35.72 9.68
CA LYS A 416 -16.64 36.90 8.86
C LYS A 416 -15.53 36.60 7.85
N PRO A 417 -15.59 37.10 6.60
CA PRO A 417 -14.49 37.00 5.65
C PRO A 417 -13.27 37.78 6.15
N ILE A 418 -12.12 37.10 6.23
CA ILE A 418 -10.86 37.71 6.70
C ILE A 418 -10.19 38.43 5.53
N VAL A 419 -10.18 39.76 5.58
CA VAL A 419 -9.70 40.64 4.49
C VAL A 419 -8.17 40.86 4.53
N THR A 420 -7.49 40.47 5.62
CA THR A 420 -6.05 40.72 5.81
C THR A 420 -5.17 39.61 5.21
N LEU A 421 -4.25 40.01 4.31
CA LEU A 421 -3.21 39.17 3.70
C LEU A 421 -2.29 38.43 4.71
N THR A 422 -2.26 38.86 5.98
CA THR A 422 -1.59 38.12 7.06
C THR A 422 -2.57 37.94 8.21
N VAL A 423 -2.59 36.74 8.80
CA VAL A 423 -3.41 36.39 9.97
C VAL A 423 -2.56 35.60 10.96
N THR A 424 -2.68 35.91 12.25
CA THR A 424 -2.00 35.16 13.32
C THR A 424 -3.00 34.26 14.03
N VAL A 425 -2.72 32.96 14.07
CA VAL A 425 -3.57 31.92 14.66
C VAL A 425 -2.93 31.36 15.94
N LYS A 426 -3.75 31.10 16.95
CA LYS A 426 -3.33 30.64 18.30
C LYS A 426 -3.93 29.30 18.71
N SER A 427 -4.92 28.80 17.99
CA SER A 427 -5.55 27.50 18.22
C SER A 427 -5.62 26.64 16.95
N ARG A 428 -5.84 25.34 17.14
CA ARG A 428 -6.02 24.37 16.04
C ARG A 428 -7.20 24.73 15.13
N ASN A 429 -8.29 25.25 15.70
CA ASN A 429 -9.48 25.60 14.93
C ASN A 429 -9.27 26.88 14.12
N GLU A 430 -8.60 27.89 14.68
CA GLU A 430 -8.16 29.08 13.93
C GLU A 430 -7.24 28.70 12.77
N LEU A 431 -6.26 27.82 13.00
CA LEU A 431 -5.36 27.33 11.95
C LEU A 431 -6.14 26.63 10.82
N ILE A 432 -7.06 25.73 11.15
CA ILE A 432 -7.87 25.03 10.14
C ILE A 432 -8.72 26.02 9.33
N GLN A 433 -9.36 27.01 9.98
CA GLN A 433 -10.19 27.99 9.28
C GLN A 433 -9.35 28.99 8.46
N ALA A 434 -8.19 29.43 8.95
CA ALA A 434 -7.30 30.31 8.20
C ALA A 434 -6.77 29.64 6.93
N VAL A 435 -6.38 28.36 7.00
CA VAL A 435 -5.88 27.62 5.82
C VAL A 435 -7.00 27.33 4.82
N ARG A 436 -8.20 26.95 5.27
CA ARG A 436 -9.36 26.72 4.38
C ARG A 436 -9.81 27.98 3.64
N ASN A 437 -9.67 29.15 4.26
CA ASN A 437 -10.05 30.43 3.66
C ASN A 437 -8.89 31.13 2.92
N ALA A 438 -7.71 30.49 2.83
CA ALA A 438 -6.53 31.08 2.19
C ALA A 438 -6.78 31.42 0.70
N LYS A 439 -6.08 32.45 0.23
CA LYS A 439 -6.03 32.94 -1.15
C LYS A 439 -4.57 33.23 -1.51
N PRO A 440 -4.19 33.34 -2.80
CA PRO A 440 -2.83 33.69 -3.19
C PRO A 440 -2.27 34.91 -2.43
N GLY A 441 -1.12 34.71 -1.77
CA GLY A 441 -0.45 35.71 -0.94
C GLY A 441 -0.85 35.70 0.54
N ALA A 442 -1.78 34.83 0.95
CA ALA A 442 -2.15 34.68 2.35
C ALA A 442 -0.97 34.11 3.18
N LYS A 443 -0.65 34.79 4.28
CA LYS A 443 0.41 34.42 5.22
C LYS A 443 -0.19 34.11 6.59
N ILE A 444 -0.16 32.83 6.96
CA ILE A 444 -0.74 32.31 8.20
C ILE A 444 0.39 32.14 9.21
N LEU A 445 0.42 33.00 10.21
CA LEU A 445 1.40 33.02 11.30
C LEU A 445 0.88 32.19 12.47
N ILE A 446 1.50 31.05 12.71
CA ILE A 446 1.11 30.10 13.74
C ILE A 446 1.87 30.43 15.03
N ALA A 447 1.14 30.82 16.08
CA ALA A 447 1.73 31.22 17.36
C ALA A 447 2.43 30.04 18.08
N PRO A 448 3.47 30.29 18.89
CA PRO A 448 4.13 29.26 19.69
C PRO A 448 3.13 28.47 20.56
N GLY A 449 3.17 27.14 20.49
CA GLY A 449 2.25 26.26 21.18
C GLY A 449 2.23 24.85 20.58
N THR A 450 1.48 23.94 21.19
CA THR A 450 1.24 22.58 20.69
C THR A 450 -0.13 22.51 20.02
N TYR A 451 -0.19 21.89 18.85
CA TYR A 451 -1.39 21.74 18.03
C TYR A 451 -1.57 20.27 17.67
N ASP A 452 -2.77 19.70 17.82
CA ASP A 452 -2.97 18.30 17.43
C ASP A 452 -2.88 18.12 15.92
N GLY A 453 -2.13 17.10 15.51
CA GLY A 453 -1.96 16.70 14.11
C GLY A 453 -3.23 16.17 13.45
N GLY A 454 -3.03 15.39 12.38
CA GLY A 454 -4.12 15.03 11.47
C GLY A 454 -4.64 16.23 10.69
N LEU A 455 -3.81 17.28 10.53
CA LEU A 455 -4.16 18.46 9.74
C LEU A 455 -4.15 18.07 8.27
N ARG A 456 -5.31 18.11 7.62
CA ARG A 456 -5.49 17.75 6.20
C ARG A 456 -6.10 18.93 5.46
N PHE A 457 -5.42 19.35 4.39
CA PHE A 457 -5.84 20.44 3.52
C PHE A 457 -5.72 19.98 2.06
N ALA A 458 -6.66 20.43 1.22
CA ALA A 458 -6.69 20.13 -0.19
C ALA A 458 -6.85 21.42 -1.01
N ASN A 459 -6.39 21.41 -2.26
CA ASN A 459 -6.64 22.45 -3.27
C ASN A 459 -6.12 23.83 -2.82
N LEU A 460 -4.91 23.85 -2.23
CA LEU A 460 -4.26 25.09 -1.79
C LEU A 460 -3.46 25.70 -2.94
N HIS A 461 -4.04 26.67 -3.62
CA HIS A 461 -3.44 27.30 -4.79
C HIS A 461 -3.04 28.76 -4.50
N GLY A 462 -1.74 29.01 -4.42
CA GLY A 462 -1.12 30.33 -4.53
C GLY A 462 -0.75 30.68 -5.97
N GLU A 463 -0.02 31.79 -6.14
CA GLU A 463 0.56 32.24 -7.41
C GLU A 463 2.09 32.36 -7.30
N LYS A 464 2.79 32.41 -8.44
CA LYS A 464 4.26 32.53 -8.52
C LYS A 464 4.87 33.74 -7.79
N GLN A 465 4.11 34.83 -7.65
CA GLN A 465 4.49 36.02 -6.89
C GLN A 465 3.65 36.20 -5.60
N LYS A 466 2.71 35.29 -5.34
CA LYS A 466 1.80 35.31 -4.18
C LYS A 466 1.60 33.86 -3.63
N PRO A 467 2.64 33.20 -3.10
CA PRO A 467 2.47 31.89 -2.49
C PRO A 467 1.56 31.94 -1.26
N ILE A 468 0.98 30.79 -0.87
CA ILE A 468 0.30 30.62 0.42
C ILE A 468 1.34 30.15 1.45
N ILE A 469 1.60 30.98 2.46
CA ILE A 469 2.68 30.74 3.43
C ILE A 469 2.08 30.28 4.77
N LEU A 470 2.54 29.14 5.30
CA LEU A 470 2.18 28.62 6.61
C LEU A 470 3.43 28.66 7.50
N ALA A 471 3.59 29.71 8.31
CA ALA A 471 4.85 29.99 9.01
C ALA A 471 4.69 30.08 10.53
N ALA A 472 5.74 29.75 11.28
CA ALA A 472 5.83 30.14 12.69
C ALA A 472 5.76 31.67 12.86
N ALA A 473 5.02 32.14 13.85
CA ALA A 473 5.01 33.55 14.26
C ALA A 473 6.33 33.98 14.93
N ASP A 474 6.99 33.05 15.64
CA ASP A 474 8.36 33.18 16.15
C ASP A 474 9.17 31.95 15.74
N ALA A 475 10.15 32.12 14.84
CA ALA A 475 11.01 31.04 14.38
C ALA A 475 11.98 30.50 15.45
N LYS A 476 12.18 31.22 16.57
CA LYS A 476 12.95 30.74 17.73
C LYS A 476 12.09 29.91 18.70
N LYS A 477 10.76 29.98 18.59
CA LYS A 477 9.78 29.22 19.37
C LYS A 477 8.74 28.60 18.43
N PRO A 478 9.16 27.73 17.51
CA PRO A 478 8.28 27.20 16.47
C PRO A 478 7.12 26.40 17.05
N PRO A 479 5.93 26.43 16.40
CA PRO A 479 4.77 25.65 16.83
C PRO A 479 5.03 24.15 16.63
N VAL A 480 4.44 23.33 17.51
CA VAL A 480 4.59 21.87 17.51
C VAL A 480 3.29 21.20 17.09
N ILE A 481 3.24 20.72 15.85
CA ILE A 481 2.18 19.87 15.33
C ILE A 481 2.47 18.44 15.82
N SER A 482 1.64 17.93 16.72
CA SER A 482 1.89 16.67 17.45
C SER A 482 0.80 15.63 17.19
N GLY A 483 1.20 14.41 16.83
CA GLY A 483 0.29 13.27 16.70
C GLY A 483 -0.41 13.19 15.35
N GLY A 484 -1.64 12.65 15.35
CA GLY A 484 -2.41 12.32 14.15
C GLY A 484 -1.93 11.06 13.41
N SER A 485 -2.69 10.66 12.37
CA SER A 485 -2.26 9.61 11.45
C SER A 485 -1.03 10.08 10.65
N SER A 486 -1.15 11.24 9.98
CA SER A 486 -0.02 12.11 9.68
C SER A 486 -0.15 13.43 10.45
N GLY A 487 0.95 14.17 10.59
CA GLY A 487 0.95 15.46 11.28
C GLY A 487 0.28 16.54 10.43
N LEU A 488 0.78 16.69 9.20
CA LEU A 488 0.26 17.57 8.16
C LEU A 488 0.16 16.81 6.83
N HIS A 489 -0.93 17.02 6.08
CA HIS A 489 -1.11 16.50 4.72
C HIS A 489 -1.66 17.61 3.82
N LEU A 490 -0.96 17.89 2.73
CA LEU A 490 -1.42 18.76 1.64
C LEU A 490 -1.74 17.91 0.40
N THR A 491 -2.95 18.01 -0.14
CA THR A 491 -3.39 17.37 -1.40
C THR A 491 -3.66 18.45 -2.44
N ASP A 492 -3.24 18.25 -3.68
CA ASP A 492 -3.24 19.23 -4.78
C ASP A 492 -2.75 20.66 -4.37
N PRO A 493 -1.58 20.83 -3.69
CA PRO A 493 -1.03 22.16 -3.45
C PRO A 493 -0.25 22.70 -4.66
N SER A 494 -0.43 23.99 -4.95
CA SER A 494 0.42 24.73 -5.89
C SER A 494 0.87 26.07 -5.31
N TYR A 495 2.17 26.37 -5.31
CA TYR A 495 2.74 27.60 -4.70
C TYR A 495 2.42 27.72 -3.20
N VAL A 496 2.80 26.70 -2.41
CA VAL A 496 2.54 26.61 -0.96
C VAL A 496 3.84 26.44 -0.17
N GLU A 497 3.99 27.20 0.92
CA GLU A 497 5.25 27.31 1.67
C GLU A 497 5.11 27.08 3.20
N PRO A 498 5.21 25.83 3.69
CA PRO A 498 5.39 25.51 5.11
C PRO A 498 6.78 25.92 5.65
N HIS A 499 6.81 26.83 6.63
CA HIS A 499 8.01 27.49 7.13
C HIS A 499 8.18 27.38 8.67
N ASN A 500 9.32 26.87 9.12
CA ASN A 500 9.76 26.83 10.53
C ASN A 500 8.79 26.11 11.48
N LEU A 501 8.18 24.99 11.06
CA LEU A 501 7.24 24.21 11.88
C LEU A 501 7.92 22.97 12.46
N VAL A 502 7.53 22.55 13.67
CA VAL A 502 7.89 21.24 14.23
C VAL A 502 6.74 20.26 13.97
N ILE A 503 7.03 19.08 13.43
CA ILE A 503 6.06 18.00 13.21
C ILE A 503 6.58 16.74 13.93
N THR A 504 5.75 16.13 14.78
CA THR A 504 6.22 15.03 15.65
C THR A 504 5.15 14.05 16.13
N ARG A 505 5.54 12.82 16.49
CA ARG A 505 4.70 11.76 17.11
C ARG A 505 3.49 11.30 16.30
N SER A 506 3.46 11.60 15.00
CA SER A 506 2.46 11.07 14.05
C SER A 506 2.59 9.55 13.93
N GLN A 507 1.47 8.85 13.72
CA GLN A 507 1.40 7.38 13.84
C GLN A 507 1.78 6.63 12.55
N ALA A 508 1.70 7.32 11.42
CA ALA A 508 2.31 6.97 10.15
C ALA A 508 3.31 8.07 9.77
N ASN A 509 3.20 8.66 8.58
CA ASN A 509 4.16 9.64 8.05
C ASN A 509 4.03 11.02 8.74
N GLY A 510 5.10 11.83 8.74
CA GLY A 510 5.09 13.14 9.40
C GLY A 510 4.35 14.18 8.58
N LEU A 511 4.86 14.45 7.37
CA LEU A 511 4.32 15.37 6.39
C LEU A 511 4.06 14.63 5.07
N ASN A 512 2.81 14.62 4.58
CA ASN A 512 2.47 14.09 3.25
C ASN A 512 2.19 15.25 2.28
N ILE A 513 2.74 15.17 1.07
CA ILE A 513 2.47 16.11 -0.02
C ILE A 513 2.09 15.32 -1.26
N ASP A 514 0.85 15.59 -1.66
CA ASP A 514 0.06 15.03 -2.75
C ASP A 514 -0.13 13.51 -2.78
N ASP A 515 -0.19 12.91 -1.58
CA ASP A 515 -0.51 11.51 -1.35
C ASP A 515 -2.04 11.26 -1.47
N GLY A 516 -2.61 11.67 -2.62
CA GLY A 516 -4.04 11.59 -2.94
C GLY A 516 -4.54 12.45 -4.11
N GLY A 517 -3.69 13.24 -4.79
CA GLY A 517 -4.13 14.18 -5.83
C GLY A 517 -4.11 13.67 -7.27
N SER A 518 -4.15 14.64 -8.19
CA SER A 518 -4.38 14.43 -9.63
C SER A 518 -3.11 14.07 -10.39
N TYR A 519 -3.09 12.88 -11.01
CA TYR A 519 -1.96 12.45 -11.84
C TYR A 519 -1.86 13.18 -13.19
N ALA A 520 -2.85 14.02 -13.53
CA ALA A 520 -2.87 14.85 -14.73
C ALA A 520 -2.44 16.30 -14.47
N SER A 521 -2.49 16.73 -13.20
CA SER A 521 -2.13 18.08 -12.75
C SER A 521 -1.33 17.95 -11.45
N PRO A 522 -0.03 17.61 -11.53
CA PRO A 522 0.79 17.34 -10.35
C PRO A 522 0.93 18.59 -9.46
N ALA A 523 0.84 18.39 -8.14
CA ALA A 523 1.19 19.39 -7.15
C ALA A 523 2.58 19.99 -7.43
N HIS A 524 2.71 21.32 -7.38
CA HIS A 524 3.92 21.97 -7.88
C HIS A 524 4.35 23.26 -7.15
N HIS A 525 5.63 23.61 -7.28
CA HIS A 525 6.19 24.85 -6.71
C HIS A 525 6.02 24.93 -5.18
N VAL A 526 6.28 23.82 -4.48
CA VAL A 526 6.14 23.70 -3.02
C VAL A 526 7.48 23.91 -2.33
N VAL A 527 7.52 24.75 -1.28
CA VAL A 527 8.76 25.06 -0.54
C VAL A 527 8.63 24.67 0.94
N LEU A 528 9.42 23.70 1.38
CA LEU A 528 9.56 23.31 2.78
C LEU A 528 10.81 23.96 3.35
N LYS A 529 10.70 24.75 4.43
CA LYS A 529 11.85 25.53 4.94
C LYS A 529 11.96 25.49 6.45
N GLY A 530 13.15 25.17 6.96
CA GLY A 530 13.43 25.20 8.40
C GLY A 530 12.55 24.26 9.23
N LEU A 531 11.95 23.22 8.61
CA LEU A 531 11.07 22.29 9.31
C LEU A 531 11.89 21.33 10.18
N LEU A 532 11.40 21.02 11.38
CA LEU A 532 11.90 19.93 12.21
C LEU A 532 10.87 18.80 12.23
N VAL A 533 11.18 17.70 11.56
CA VAL A 533 10.29 16.53 11.46
C VAL A 533 10.91 15.37 12.23
N ARG A 534 10.32 14.96 13.35
CA ARG A 534 10.99 14.03 14.27
C ARG A 534 10.06 13.09 15.03
N ASP A 535 10.57 11.91 15.39
CA ASP A 535 9.85 10.92 16.20
C ASP A 535 8.56 10.47 15.48
N ILE A 536 8.73 9.94 14.27
CA ILE A 536 7.65 9.70 13.30
C ILE A 536 7.37 8.21 13.13
N GLY A 537 6.12 7.82 13.36
CA GLY A 537 5.59 6.48 13.15
C GLY A 537 6.03 5.46 14.21
N SER A 538 5.74 4.20 13.90
CA SER A 538 6.30 3.03 14.60
C SER A 538 7.29 2.28 13.69
N ASN A 539 7.82 1.14 14.16
CA ASN A 539 8.84 0.29 13.50
C ASN A 539 8.38 -0.36 12.16
N ARG A 540 7.90 0.42 11.21
CA ARG A 540 7.44 0.02 9.87
C ARG A 540 7.92 1.05 8.82
N ASN A 541 7.39 0.93 7.60
CA ASN A 541 7.58 1.91 6.53
C ASN A 541 6.73 3.15 6.81
N HIS A 542 7.30 4.13 7.50
CA HIS A 542 6.69 5.44 7.71
C HIS A 542 7.75 6.53 7.50
N ASP A 543 7.42 7.54 6.71
CA ASP A 543 8.37 8.54 6.24
C ASP A 543 8.27 9.85 7.03
N GLY A 544 9.41 10.54 7.23
CA GLY A 544 9.40 11.89 7.79
C GLY A 544 8.62 12.84 6.89
N ILE A 545 9.07 12.98 5.65
CA ILE A 545 8.39 13.74 4.59
C ILE A 545 8.12 12.81 3.40
N LYS A 546 6.86 12.63 3.06
CA LYS A 546 6.41 11.87 1.88
C LYS A 546 6.03 12.85 0.77
N LEU A 547 6.70 12.76 -0.37
CA LEU A 547 6.27 13.38 -1.63
C LEU A 547 5.76 12.29 -2.58
N SER A 548 4.62 12.53 -3.21
CA SER A 548 3.99 11.66 -4.21
C SER A 548 3.59 12.51 -5.41
N GLY A 549 4.26 12.38 -6.55
CA GLY A 549 3.90 13.10 -7.79
C GLY A 549 4.21 14.60 -7.83
N VAL A 550 5.15 15.12 -7.01
CA VAL A 550 5.38 16.56 -6.84
C VAL A 550 6.44 17.12 -7.80
N ASP A 551 6.12 18.23 -8.47
CA ASP A 551 6.99 18.94 -9.41
C ASP A 551 7.54 20.27 -8.83
N ASP A 552 8.71 20.74 -9.30
CA ASP A 552 9.29 22.06 -8.98
C ASP A 552 9.44 22.36 -7.46
N PHE A 553 9.81 21.37 -6.65
CA PHE A 553 9.81 21.48 -5.19
C PHE A 553 11.17 21.83 -4.57
N ARG A 554 11.16 22.45 -3.38
CA ARG A 554 12.36 22.80 -2.61
C ARG A 554 12.23 22.39 -1.15
N ILE A 555 13.29 21.83 -0.57
CA ILE A 555 13.39 21.45 0.85
C ILE A 555 14.67 22.06 1.41
N GLU A 556 14.54 23.14 2.17
CA GLU A 556 15.63 24.06 2.52
C GLU A 556 15.91 24.12 4.04
N ASN A 557 17.09 23.66 4.44
CA ASN A 557 17.58 23.73 5.82
C ASN A 557 16.63 23.07 6.85
N CYS A 558 15.99 21.97 6.44
CA CYS A 558 15.13 21.18 7.32
C CYS A 558 15.95 20.14 8.08
N THR A 559 15.47 19.74 9.26
CA THR A 559 16.05 18.65 10.04
C THR A 559 15.04 17.51 10.13
N VAL A 560 15.46 16.28 9.79
CA VAL A 560 14.63 15.08 9.94
C VAL A 560 15.35 14.06 10.84
N GLU A 561 14.64 13.57 11.86
CA GLU A 561 15.18 12.70 12.90
C GLU A 561 14.25 11.52 13.18
N ARG A 562 14.77 10.35 13.58
CA ARG A 562 13.99 9.25 14.20
C ARG A 562 12.65 8.95 13.51
N TRP A 563 12.71 8.66 12.20
CA TRP A 563 11.56 8.25 11.38
C TRP A 563 11.32 6.73 11.45
N GLY A 564 10.28 6.24 10.76
CA GLY A 564 9.88 4.83 10.81
C GLY A 564 10.98 3.89 10.36
N LYS A 565 11.23 2.83 11.14
CA LYS A 565 12.38 1.89 11.00
C LYS A 565 12.69 1.44 9.57
N THR A 566 11.68 1.26 8.71
CA THR A 566 11.89 0.80 7.32
C THR A 566 11.44 1.82 6.27
N GLY A 567 11.13 3.06 6.67
CA GLY A 567 10.80 4.18 5.79
C GLY A 567 11.97 5.13 5.57
N SER A 568 11.68 6.32 5.06
CA SER A 568 12.70 7.32 4.71
C SER A 568 12.53 8.64 5.46
N GLY A 569 13.63 9.35 5.74
CA GLY A 569 13.55 10.73 6.22
C GLY A 569 12.80 11.63 5.22
N ILE A 570 13.07 11.46 3.92
CA ILE A 570 12.23 11.90 2.82
C ILE A 570 12.04 10.74 1.83
N ASP A 571 10.80 10.41 1.47
CA ASP A 571 10.50 9.50 0.36
C ASP A 571 9.77 10.20 -0.79
N MET A 572 10.36 10.17 -1.97
CA MET A 572 9.83 10.79 -3.19
C MET A 572 9.46 9.69 -4.20
N VAL A 573 8.20 9.70 -4.64
CA VAL A 573 7.68 8.81 -5.69
C VAL A 573 7.24 9.66 -6.87
N GLY A 574 7.86 9.46 -8.04
CA GLY A 574 7.53 10.18 -9.28
C GLY A 574 7.58 11.70 -9.19
N CYS A 575 8.58 12.26 -8.51
CA CYS A 575 8.74 13.69 -8.28
C CYS A 575 9.82 14.31 -9.19
N HIS A 576 9.70 15.58 -9.54
CA HIS A 576 10.54 16.21 -10.58
C HIS A 576 11.05 17.61 -10.25
N ARG A 577 12.17 18.01 -10.87
CA ARG A 577 12.75 19.38 -10.82
C ARG A 577 12.96 19.86 -9.38
N GLY A 578 13.50 18.97 -8.56
CA GLY A 578 13.51 19.08 -7.10
C GLY A 578 14.86 19.50 -6.52
N VAL A 579 14.85 20.25 -5.41
CA VAL A 579 16.08 20.60 -4.67
C VAL A 579 15.91 20.30 -3.19
N VAL A 580 16.76 19.43 -2.63
CA VAL A 580 16.98 19.31 -1.18
C VAL A 580 18.32 19.97 -0.86
N THR A 581 18.33 21.01 -0.01
CA THR A 581 19.55 21.79 0.25
C THR A 581 19.73 22.22 1.71
N GLY A 582 20.93 22.05 2.25
CA GLY A 582 21.29 22.50 3.60
C GLY A 582 20.64 21.72 4.74
N SER A 583 19.98 20.61 4.42
CA SER A 583 19.15 19.85 5.36
C SER A 583 19.96 18.77 6.10
N THR A 584 19.55 18.46 7.33
CA THR A 584 20.21 17.48 8.21
C THR A 584 19.32 16.27 8.43
N PHE A 585 19.89 15.08 8.32
CA PHE A 585 19.20 13.80 8.53
C PHE A 585 19.99 12.99 9.56
N ARG A 586 19.34 12.55 10.63
CA ARG A 586 20.03 11.79 11.67
C ARG A 586 19.16 10.77 12.39
N GLU A 587 19.81 9.84 13.08
CA GLU A 587 19.16 8.86 13.97
C GLU A 587 18.11 7.99 13.25
N GLY A 588 18.45 7.54 12.03
CA GLY A 588 17.68 6.51 11.33
C GLY A 588 18.06 5.11 11.81
N ASP A 589 17.31 4.09 11.39
CA ASP A 589 17.70 2.71 11.67
C ASP A 589 18.98 2.32 10.94
N LYS A 590 20.00 1.82 11.64
CA LYS A 590 21.33 1.59 11.03
C LYS A 590 21.39 0.47 9.98
N ILE A 591 20.32 -0.32 9.81
CA ILE A 591 20.25 -1.49 8.92
C ILE A 591 19.19 -1.28 7.82
N PHE A 592 18.05 -0.68 8.16
CA PHE A 592 16.88 -0.54 7.30
C PHE A 592 16.56 0.93 6.97
N GLY A 593 15.60 1.15 6.07
CA GLY A 593 15.16 2.49 5.66
C GLY A 593 16.23 3.30 4.93
N ASN A 594 15.88 4.56 4.63
CA ASN A 594 16.76 5.51 3.94
C ASN A 594 16.76 6.88 4.65
N ALA A 595 17.73 7.78 4.38
CA ALA A 595 17.54 9.19 4.74
C ALA A 595 16.73 9.93 3.69
N VAL A 596 17.12 9.80 2.41
CA VAL A 596 16.38 10.37 1.28
C VAL A 596 16.32 9.34 0.14
N GLN A 597 15.10 8.98 -0.27
CA GLN A 597 14.82 8.08 -1.40
C GLN A 597 14.08 8.83 -2.51
N MET A 598 14.45 8.56 -3.76
CA MET A 598 13.78 9.09 -4.95
C MET A 598 13.52 7.96 -5.94
N LYS A 599 12.27 7.54 -6.12
CA LYS A 599 11.87 6.35 -6.90
C LYS A 599 10.64 6.62 -7.78
N GLY A 600 10.10 5.60 -8.45
CA GLY A 600 8.81 5.70 -9.15
C GLY A 600 8.77 6.66 -10.35
N GLY A 601 9.91 6.84 -11.03
CA GLY A 601 10.06 7.73 -12.18
C GLY A 601 10.75 9.06 -11.87
N SER A 602 11.06 9.32 -10.60
CA SER A 602 11.63 10.58 -10.12
C SER A 602 12.89 11.00 -10.87
N ARG A 603 12.96 12.24 -11.35
CA ARG A 603 14.08 12.74 -12.17
C ARG A 603 14.35 14.23 -12.04
N ASP A 604 15.57 14.64 -12.39
CA ASP A 604 16.05 16.02 -12.25
C ASP A 604 15.87 16.52 -10.81
N ILE A 605 16.52 15.82 -9.86
CA ILE A 605 16.52 16.18 -8.44
C ILE A 605 17.97 16.34 -7.98
N THR A 606 18.25 17.45 -7.31
CA THR A 606 19.53 17.75 -6.67
C THR A 606 19.42 17.69 -5.15
N VAL A 607 20.21 16.82 -4.53
CA VAL A 607 20.44 16.82 -3.08
C VAL A 607 21.83 17.44 -2.84
N SER A 608 21.91 18.59 -2.17
CA SER A 608 23.18 19.31 -2.02
C SER A 608 23.41 20.00 -0.69
N HIS A 609 24.67 20.09 -0.25
CA HIS A 609 25.04 20.70 1.04
C HIS A 609 24.29 20.12 2.26
N CYS A 610 23.83 18.87 2.17
CA CYS A 610 23.10 18.17 3.25
C CYS A 610 24.05 17.36 4.13
N ARG A 611 23.63 17.08 5.37
CA ARG A 611 24.40 16.28 6.34
C ARG A 611 23.61 15.05 6.77
N PHE A 612 24.27 13.90 6.85
CA PHE A 612 23.68 12.60 7.12
C PHE A 612 24.47 11.90 8.24
N GLU A 613 23.87 11.71 9.42
CA GLU A 613 24.51 11.16 10.63
C GLU A 613 23.78 9.90 11.11
N ASP A 614 24.34 8.70 10.88
CA ASP A 614 23.64 7.43 11.12
C ASP A 614 22.26 7.39 10.44
N ALA A 615 22.17 8.01 9.26
CA ALA A 615 20.90 8.37 8.62
C ALA A 615 20.33 7.20 7.80
N GLY A 616 19.88 6.16 8.50
CA GLY A 616 19.32 4.97 7.88
C GLY A 616 20.37 3.99 7.35
N GLY A 617 19.93 2.79 6.99
CA GLY A 617 20.76 1.77 6.34
C GLY A 617 21.28 2.20 4.96
N ARG A 618 20.59 3.15 4.31
CA ARG A 618 21.03 3.82 3.08
C ARG A 618 20.84 5.33 3.20
N ALA A 619 21.89 6.15 3.30
CA ALA A 619 21.67 7.59 3.47
C ALA A 619 20.98 8.19 2.23
N ILE A 620 21.54 7.98 1.04
CA ILE A 620 20.89 8.31 -0.24
C ILE A 620 20.55 7.04 -1.00
N ASN A 621 19.29 6.87 -1.38
CA ASN A 621 18.82 5.78 -2.22
C ASN A 621 18.21 6.30 -3.53
N ILE A 622 19.03 6.30 -4.58
CA ILE A 622 18.68 6.76 -5.93
C ILE A 622 17.93 5.63 -6.66
N GLY A 623 16.63 5.77 -6.80
CA GLY A 623 15.70 4.74 -7.30
C GLY A 623 15.14 3.86 -6.17
N GLY A 624 14.80 2.61 -6.47
CA GLY A 624 14.17 1.70 -5.51
C GLY A 624 13.44 0.52 -6.16
N SER A 625 12.28 0.19 -5.60
CA SER A 625 11.25 -0.64 -6.22
C SER A 625 9.89 -0.03 -5.94
N THR A 626 9.14 0.24 -7.00
CA THR A 626 7.85 0.95 -6.97
C THR A 626 6.82 0.16 -7.77
N GLY A 627 5.59 0.04 -7.26
CA GLY A 627 4.47 -0.51 -8.02
C GLY A 627 4.17 0.35 -9.26
N LEU A 628 3.88 -0.29 -10.40
CA LEU A 628 3.66 0.39 -11.69
C LEU A 628 2.50 1.40 -11.62
N GLU A 629 1.52 1.12 -10.77
CA GLU A 629 0.39 1.97 -10.44
C GLU A 629 0.78 3.28 -9.74
N TYR A 630 1.97 3.37 -9.14
CA TYR A 630 2.49 4.57 -8.46
C TYR A 630 3.48 5.39 -9.28
N PHE A 631 3.90 4.92 -10.46
CA PHE A 631 4.83 5.65 -11.33
C PHE A 631 4.23 6.95 -11.87
N ARG A 632 4.91 8.09 -11.66
CA ARG A 632 4.54 9.39 -12.23
C ARG A 632 5.76 9.99 -12.96
N PRO A 633 5.70 10.20 -14.30
CA PRO A 633 4.76 9.60 -15.25
C PRO A 633 4.88 8.05 -15.29
N LYS A 634 4.12 7.37 -16.15
CA LYS A 634 4.26 5.93 -16.42
C LYS A 634 5.74 5.51 -16.61
N PRO A 635 6.13 4.27 -16.27
CA PRO A 635 7.52 3.81 -16.33
C PRO A 635 8.22 4.13 -17.66
N GLN A 636 9.48 4.57 -17.55
CA GLN A 636 10.34 4.91 -18.71
C GLN A 636 11.63 4.08 -18.70
N GLY A 637 11.56 2.86 -18.14
CA GLY A 637 12.68 1.94 -18.04
C GLY A 637 13.69 2.22 -16.91
N TYR A 638 13.33 3.09 -15.97
CA TYR A 638 14.14 3.43 -14.79
C TYR A 638 13.24 3.78 -13.59
N GLU A 639 13.72 3.55 -12.36
CA GLU A 639 13.10 3.98 -11.10
C GLU A 639 13.43 5.45 -10.77
N ALA A 640 14.64 5.89 -11.13
CA ALA A 640 15.07 7.28 -11.09
C ALA A 640 16.06 7.60 -12.21
N LYS A 641 16.24 8.89 -12.53
CA LYS A 641 17.13 9.36 -13.61
C LYS A 641 17.58 10.81 -13.40
N ASP A 642 18.76 11.17 -13.92
CA ASP A 642 19.30 12.53 -13.92
C ASP A 642 19.36 13.15 -12.50
N ILE A 643 19.70 12.31 -11.51
CA ILE A 643 19.79 12.67 -10.10
C ILE A 643 21.19 13.16 -9.76
N THR A 644 21.30 14.29 -9.06
CA THR A 644 22.59 14.84 -8.57
C THR A 644 22.66 14.83 -7.05
N VAL A 645 23.81 14.41 -6.51
CA VAL A 645 24.12 14.42 -5.07
C VAL A 645 25.49 15.07 -4.88
N SER A 646 25.55 16.29 -4.35
CA SER A 646 26.84 16.98 -4.22
C SER A 646 27.06 17.87 -3.02
N ASP A 647 28.32 18.01 -2.62
CA ASP A 647 28.74 18.90 -1.53
C ASP A 647 28.14 18.51 -0.16
N CYS A 648 27.67 17.25 -0.04
CA CYS A 648 27.09 16.67 1.17
C CYS A 648 28.13 15.98 2.07
N THR A 649 27.76 15.76 3.33
CA THR A 649 28.57 15.02 4.33
C THR A 649 27.80 13.80 4.83
N PHE A 650 28.42 12.62 4.78
CA PHE A 650 27.84 11.34 5.20
C PHE A 650 28.68 10.67 6.29
N ILE A 651 28.03 10.24 7.37
CA ILE A 651 28.67 9.68 8.57
C ILE A 651 27.90 8.42 9.01
N GLY A 652 28.59 7.29 9.22
CA GLY A 652 28.09 6.12 9.96
C GLY A 652 27.15 5.15 9.23
N SER A 653 26.38 5.58 8.22
CA SER A 653 25.42 4.71 7.51
C SER A 653 26.05 3.46 6.88
N MET A 654 25.31 2.34 6.90
CA MET A 654 25.74 1.04 6.32
C MET A 654 26.11 1.15 4.84
N ALA A 655 25.35 1.94 4.08
CA ALA A 655 25.74 2.42 2.76
C ALA A 655 25.36 3.91 2.60
N PRO A 656 26.32 4.84 2.50
CA PRO A 656 26.03 6.25 2.23
C PRO A 656 25.28 6.48 0.91
N VAL A 657 25.58 5.68 -0.12
CA VAL A 657 25.03 5.85 -1.47
C VAL A 657 24.54 4.51 -2.02
N ALA A 658 23.32 4.48 -2.53
CA ALA A 658 22.77 3.35 -3.29
C ALA A 658 22.17 3.82 -4.62
N PHE A 659 22.57 3.16 -5.71
CA PHE A 659 22.02 3.29 -7.06
C PHE A 659 21.14 2.06 -7.32
N VAL A 660 19.84 2.24 -7.57
CA VAL A 660 18.85 1.16 -7.51
C VAL A 660 17.84 1.28 -8.67
N GLY A 661 18.06 0.54 -9.76
CA GLY A 661 17.22 0.66 -10.97
C GLY A 661 17.29 2.05 -11.64
N VAL A 662 18.38 2.78 -11.43
CA VAL A 662 18.61 4.13 -11.98
C VAL A 662 19.32 4.07 -13.34
N ASP A 663 18.97 4.97 -14.25
CA ASP A 663 19.70 5.20 -15.50
C ASP A 663 20.23 6.65 -15.54
N GLY A 664 21.47 6.82 -15.07
CA GLY A 664 22.12 8.12 -14.98
C GLY A 664 21.91 8.82 -13.62
N ALA A 665 23.00 9.01 -12.88
CA ALA A 665 23.05 9.83 -11.67
C ALA A 665 24.50 10.28 -11.39
N ASN A 666 24.69 11.41 -10.72
CA ASN A 666 25.99 12.03 -10.49
C ASN A 666 26.21 12.34 -9.00
N VAL A 667 27.07 11.55 -8.36
CA VAL A 667 27.41 11.66 -6.94
C VAL A 667 28.82 12.23 -6.83
N GLN A 668 28.94 13.52 -6.52
CA GLN A 668 30.21 14.24 -6.63
C GLN A 668 30.50 15.24 -5.51
N ASN A 669 31.78 15.55 -5.26
CA ASN A 669 32.17 16.57 -4.27
C ASN A 669 31.63 16.26 -2.85
N ASN A 670 31.45 15.01 -2.44
CA ASN A 670 30.93 14.68 -1.11
C ASN A 670 32.06 14.26 -0.15
N THR A 671 31.85 14.41 1.15
CA THR A 671 32.65 13.73 2.18
C THR A 671 31.87 12.53 2.70
N ILE A 672 32.48 11.35 2.67
CA ILE A 672 31.96 10.11 3.26
C ILE A 672 32.93 9.66 4.35
N TYR A 673 32.44 9.53 5.58
CA TYR A 673 33.21 9.17 6.77
C TYR A 673 32.62 7.94 7.46
N ARG A 674 33.46 6.92 7.69
CA ARG A 674 33.13 5.65 8.36
C ARG A 674 31.81 5.00 7.88
N PRO A 675 31.69 4.66 6.58
CA PRO A 675 30.63 3.77 6.10
C PRO A 675 30.76 2.39 6.76
N THR A 676 29.70 1.92 7.42
CA THR A 676 29.78 0.76 8.32
C THR A 676 29.63 -0.61 7.65
N ARG A 677 29.56 -0.67 6.30
CA ARG A 677 29.63 -1.94 5.54
C ARG A 677 30.08 -1.77 4.09
N TRP A 678 29.53 -0.78 3.38
CA TRP A 678 29.78 -0.50 1.97
C TRP A 678 29.84 1.02 1.72
N VAL A 679 30.61 1.47 0.73
CA VAL A 679 30.59 2.90 0.33
C VAL A 679 29.44 3.14 -0.64
N ILE A 680 29.25 2.21 -1.58
CA ILE A 680 28.27 2.28 -2.66
C ILE A 680 27.50 0.95 -2.76
N ARG A 681 26.21 1.01 -3.07
CA ARG A 681 25.45 -0.14 -3.59
C ARG A 681 24.97 0.13 -5.02
N ILE A 682 24.97 -0.88 -5.86
CA ILE A 682 24.44 -0.89 -7.23
C ILE A 682 23.49 -2.09 -7.31
N LEU A 683 22.18 -1.84 -7.42
CA LEU A 683 21.13 -2.86 -7.28
C LEU A 683 20.07 -2.73 -8.38
N GLN A 684 19.34 -3.82 -8.63
CA GLN A 684 18.13 -3.85 -9.44
C GLN A 684 16.99 -4.46 -8.60
N GLU A 685 16.24 -3.61 -7.90
CA GLU A 685 15.15 -4.07 -7.01
C GLU A 685 13.80 -4.18 -7.75
N ASN A 686 13.59 -3.39 -8.80
CA ASN A 686 12.48 -3.60 -9.75
C ASN A 686 12.95 -4.49 -10.92
N GLN A 687 12.31 -5.65 -11.09
CA GLN A 687 12.72 -6.69 -12.05
C GLN A 687 11.70 -6.92 -13.19
N ASN A 688 10.73 -6.01 -13.36
CA ASN A 688 9.84 -6.03 -14.52
C ASN A 688 10.63 -5.78 -15.82
N ALA A 689 10.31 -6.52 -16.88
CA ALA A 689 10.98 -6.50 -18.18
C ALA A 689 10.98 -5.13 -18.89
N GLU A 690 10.10 -4.19 -18.53
CA GLU A 690 10.17 -2.82 -19.05
C GLU A 690 11.34 -2.00 -18.45
N PHE A 691 11.94 -2.45 -17.34
CA PHE A 691 13.05 -1.77 -16.67
C PHE A 691 14.41 -2.15 -17.24
N THR A 692 15.22 -1.14 -17.47
CA THR A 692 16.61 -1.32 -17.90
C THR A 692 17.52 -1.55 -16.69
N ALA A 693 18.57 -2.34 -16.89
CA ALA A 693 19.54 -2.68 -15.84
C ALA A 693 20.24 -1.42 -15.30
N CYS A 694 20.24 -1.25 -13.98
CA CYS A 694 20.84 -0.12 -13.24
C CYS A 694 22.24 0.23 -13.74
N ARG A 695 22.43 1.49 -14.18
CA ARG A 695 23.55 1.88 -15.05
C ARG A 695 23.88 3.38 -15.01
N ASN A 696 24.98 3.74 -15.67
CA ASN A 696 25.38 5.11 -15.99
C ASN A 696 25.60 6.04 -14.78
N GLY A 697 25.79 5.50 -13.57
CA GLY A 697 26.13 6.30 -12.39
C GLY A 697 27.57 6.80 -12.42
N ARG A 698 27.77 8.09 -12.11
CA ARG A 698 29.08 8.71 -11.89
C ARG A 698 29.31 8.92 -10.40
N PHE A 699 30.51 8.56 -9.93
CA PHE A 699 30.98 8.81 -8.57
C PHE A 699 32.35 9.51 -8.65
N ALA A 700 32.41 10.81 -8.35
CA ALA A 700 33.61 11.60 -8.66
C ALA A 700 33.94 12.74 -7.70
N ASN A 701 35.24 13.03 -7.51
CA ASN A 701 35.70 14.10 -6.61
C ASN A 701 35.21 13.98 -5.15
N ASN A 702 34.90 12.78 -4.67
CA ASN A 702 34.47 12.54 -3.29
C ASN A 702 35.67 12.22 -2.39
N ILE A 703 35.68 12.72 -1.16
CA ILE A 703 36.58 12.24 -0.10
C ILE A 703 35.90 11.07 0.59
N VAL A 704 36.54 9.91 0.63
CA VAL A 704 36.03 8.69 1.27
C VAL A 704 37.03 8.18 2.31
N VAL A 705 36.67 8.35 3.58
CA VAL A 705 37.42 7.81 4.72
C VAL A 705 36.65 6.64 5.32
N PHE A 706 37.29 5.48 5.40
CA PHE A 706 36.68 4.23 5.86
C PHE A 706 37.63 3.48 6.81
N ARG A 707 37.13 2.45 7.50
CA ARG A 707 37.99 1.53 8.26
C ARG A 707 37.97 0.13 7.65
N SER A 708 39.09 -0.58 7.73
CA SER A 708 39.26 -1.92 7.12
C SER A 708 38.61 -3.07 7.89
N ASP A 709 38.11 -2.80 9.11
CA ASP A 709 37.33 -3.70 9.96
C ASP A 709 35.82 -3.48 9.81
N GLU A 710 35.39 -2.25 9.53
CA GLU A 710 33.99 -1.90 9.20
C GLU A 710 33.62 -2.24 7.74
N LEU A 711 34.51 -1.92 6.77
CA LEU A 711 34.20 -2.04 5.35
C LEU A 711 34.36 -3.48 4.83
N ALA A 712 33.25 -4.10 4.43
CA ALA A 712 33.23 -5.43 3.82
C ALA A 712 33.85 -5.43 2.41
N TYR A 713 33.49 -4.45 1.58
CA TYR A 713 34.12 -4.10 0.29
C TYR A 713 33.56 -2.76 -0.21
N PRO A 714 34.22 -2.05 -1.15
CA PRO A 714 33.83 -0.68 -1.51
C PRO A 714 32.44 -0.57 -2.16
N VAL A 715 32.14 -1.46 -3.12
CA VAL A 715 30.90 -1.46 -3.91
C VAL A 715 30.17 -2.79 -3.76
N ASN A 716 28.93 -2.77 -3.30
CA ASN A 716 28.02 -3.91 -3.35
C ASN A 716 27.26 -3.93 -4.67
N ILE A 717 27.33 -5.02 -5.43
CA ILE A 717 26.73 -5.16 -6.75
C ILE A 717 25.71 -6.29 -6.70
N GLY A 718 24.46 -5.99 -7.07
CA GLY A 718 23.38 -6.97 -7.21
C GLY A 718 23.23 -7.52 -8.63
N PRO A 719 22.49 -8.62 -8.81
CA PRO A 719 22.11 -9.13 -10.13
C PRO A 719 21.22 -8.12 -10.88
N GLY A 720 21.10 -8.28 -12.20
CA GLY A 720 20.27 -7.41 -13.04
C GLY A 720 20.81 -5.99 -13.24
N THR A 721 22.07 -5.74 -12.91
CA THR A 721 22.72 -4.42 -13.04
C THR A 721 23.75 -4.40 -14.17
N SER A 722 24.11 -3.20 -14.66
CA SER A 722 25.19 -3.02 -15.65
C SER A 722 26.38 -2.29 -15.00
N PRO A 723 27.12 -2.94 -14.08
CA PRO A 723 28.07 -2.26 -13.20
C PRO A 723 29.28 -1.66 -13.96
N LYS A 724 29.66 -2.23 -15.10
CA LYS A 724 30.73 -1.72 -15.96
C LYS A 724 30.42 -0.35 -16.61
N SER A 725 29.16 0.07 -16.64
CA SER A 725 28.74 1.38 -17.17
C SER A 725 29.03 2.56 -16.23
N PHE A 726 29.27 2.28 -14.95
CA PHE A 726 29.55 3.30 -13.94
C PHE A 726 30.92 3.95 -14.19
N LYS A 727 31.08 5.21 -13.76
CA LYS A 727 32.30 5.99 -13.98
C LYS A 727 32.83 6.55 -12.67
N PHE A 728 34.07 6.19 -12.35
CA PHE A 728 34.80 6.67 -11.17
C PHE A 728 35.92 7.62 -11.62
N SER A 729 35.96 8.83 -11.08
CA SER A 729 37.07 9.76 -11.34
C SER A 729 37.41 10.61 -10.12
N GLU A 730 38.70 10.81 -9.89
CA GLU A 730 39.20 11.82 -8.96
C GLU A 730 38.68 11.63 -7.52
N ASN A 731 38.37 10.42 -7.04
CA ASN A 731 38.00 10.24 -5.62
C ASN A 731 39.24 10.07 -4.74
N PHE A 732 39.15 10.50 -3.49
CA PHE A 732 40.23 10.52 -2.52
C PHE A 732 39.93 9.52 -1.40
N TRP A 733 40.65 8.39 -1.39
CA TRP A 733 40.36 7.23 -0.54
C TRP A 733 41.40 7.05 0.57
N TYR A 734 40.94 7.01 1.82
CA TYR A 734 41.81 6.81 2.99
C TYR A 734 41.24 5.78 3.97
N CYS A 735 42.04 4.76 4.28
CA CYS A 735 41.69 3.75 5.28
C CYS A 735 42.24 4.17 6.65
N LEU A 736 41.36 4.70 7.50
CA LEU A 736 41.68 5.37 8.76
C LEU A 736 42.47 4.50 9.76
N ASN A 737 42.14 3.22 9.88
CA ASN A 737 42.78 2.31 10.83
C ASN A 737 44.02 1.57 10.26
N ARG A 738 44.21 1.60 8.94
CA ARG A 738 45.25 0.85 8.20
C ARG A 738 45.51 1.52 6.83
N PRO A 739 46.29 2.61 6.76
CA PRO A 739 46.46 3.40 5.54
C PRO A 739 46.89 2.61 4.30
N GLU A 740 47.66 1.53 4.48
CA GLU A 740 48.10 0.62 3.41
C GLU A 740 46.91 -0.07 2.71
N LYS A 741 45.84 -0.36 3.46
CA LYS A 741 44.61 -0.96 2.92
C LYS A 741 43.72 0.02 2.15
N SER A 742 44.12 1.28 1.99
CA SER A 742 43.40 2.23 1.12
C SER A 742 43.31 1.74 -0.32
N GLN A 743 44.29 0.96 -0.80
CA GLN A 743 44.27 0.34 -2.12
C GLN A 743 43.14 -0.69 -2.31
N ARG A 744 42.54 -1.21 -1.24
CA ARG A 744 41.32 -2.04 -1.33
C ARG A 744 40.15 -1.27 -1.95
N ALA A 745 40.16 0.06 -1.89
CA ALA A 745 39.17 0.90 -2.53
C ALA A 745 39.18 0.83 -4.07
N ALA A 746 40.30 0.41 -4.69
CA ALA A 746 40.39 0.23 -6.14
C ALA A 746 39.58 -0.98 -6.68
N GLN A 747 38.91 -1.74 -5.80
CA GLN A 747 37.97 -2.81 -6.15
C GLN A 747 36.62 -2.22 -6.63
N LEU A 748 36.67 -1.53 -7.77
CA LEU A 748 35.56 -0.81 -8.41
C LEU A 748 35.13 -1.56 -9.70
N PRO A 749 33.85 -1.50 -10.11
CA PRO A 749 33.36 -2.23 -11.28
C PRO A 749 33.82 -1.67 -12.64
N SER A 750 34.45 -0.50 -12.64
CA SER A 750 35.19 0.07 -13.76
C SER A 750 36.44 0.77 -13.24
N LYS A 751 37.46 0.94 -14.09
CA LYS A 751 38.74 1.55 -13.68
C LYS A 751 38.55 3.03 -13.34
N GLU A 752 38.94 3.42 -12.14
CA GLU A 752 38.97 4.82 -11.73
C GLU A 752 40.06 5.61 -12.47
N LYS A 753 39.71 6.82 -12.93
CA LYS A 753 40.65 7.81 -13.48
C LYS A 753 41.12 8.76 -12.37
N ASN A 754 42.43 8.99 -12.25
CA ASN A 754 43.03 9.99 -11.33
C ASN A 754 42.62 9.85 -9.84
N GLY A 755 42.24 8.65 -9.38
CA GLY A 755 41.95 8.41 -7.96
C GLY A 755 43.20 8.51 -7.08
N VAL A 756 43.05 9.06 -5.87
CA VAL A 756 44.12 9.19 -4.88
C VAL A 756 43.86 8.22 -3.73
N TYR A 757 44.86 7.43 -3.34
CA TYR A 757 44.72 6.41 -2.29
C TYR A 757 45.82 6.55 -1.23
N GLY A 758 45.50 6.31 0.05
CA GLY A 758 46.48 6.14 1.13
C GLY A 758 47.00 7.42 1.79
N ARG A 759 46.70 8.60 1.24
CA ARG A 759 47.04 9.90 1.85
C ARG A 759 45.94 10.29 2.85
N ASN A 760 46.32 10.76 4.04
CA ASN A 760 45.35 11.24 5.04
C ASN A 760 44.78 12.61 4.59
N PRO A 761 43.46 12.84 4.56
CA PRO A 761 42.88 14.12 4.12
C PRO A 761 43.06 15.26 5.13
N THR A 762 43.51 15.00 6.36
CA THR A 762 43.77 15.99 7.43
C THR A 762 42.60 16.96 7.64
N PHE A 763 41.48 16.43 8.13
CA PHE A 763 40.35 17.24 8.60
C PHE A 763 40.73 18.12 9.81
N ARG A 764 39.94 19.17 10.08
CA ARG A 764 40.11 20.06 11.24
C ARG A 764 39.89 19.30 12.54
N ASP A 765 38.71 18.72 12.70
CA ASP A 765 38.39 17.82 13.81
C ASP A 765 37.41 16.75 13.32
N ALA A 766 37.89 15.53 13.08
CA ALA A 766 37.07 14.48 12.49
C ALA A 766 36.16 13.78 13.51
N ASP A 767 36.45 13.93 14.80
CA ASP A 767 35.78 13.21 15.89
C ASP A 767 34.64 14.07 16.47
N GLU A 768 34.81 15.40 16.54
CA GLU A 768 33.72 16.38 16.68
C GLU A 768 32.93 16.60 15.36
N GLY A 769 33.31 15.91 14.28
CA GLY A 769 32.59 15.89 13.00
C GLY A 769 32.74 17.15 12.13
N ASP A 770 33.79 17.96 12.35
CA ASP A 770 34.24 19.02 11.46
C ASP A 770 35.17 18.51 10.35
N PHE A 771 34.54 18.03 9.28
CA PHE A 771 35.20 17.54 8.06
C PHE A 771 35.71 18.65 7.11
N ARG A 772 35.81 19.91 7.57
CA ARG A 772 36.58 20.93 6.83
C ARG A 772 38.05 20.52 6.82
N LEU A 773 38.76 20.87 5.76
CA LEU A 773 40.18 20.53 5.62
C LEU A 773 41.06 21.50 6.44
N LYS A 774 42.21 21.00 6.92
CA LYS A 774 43.30 21.84 7.44
C LYS A 774 44.08 22.49 6.26
N PRO A 775 44.68 23.69 6.45
CA PRO A 775 45.58 24.29 5.46
C PRO A 775 46.69 23.31 5.05
N GLY A 776 47.03 23.28 3.76
CA GLY A 776 48.02 22.35 3.22
C GLY A 776 47.54 20.90 3.05
N SER A 777 46.27 20.59 3.33
CA SER A 777 45.69 19.25 3.13
C SER A 777 45.98 18.69 1.72
N PRO A 778 46.39 17.41 1.60
CA PRO A 778 46.54 16.75 0.30
C PRO A 778 45.20 16.50 -0.41
N ALA A 779 44.06 16.69 0.28
CA ALA A 779 42.71 16.57 -0.25
C ALA A 779 42.09 17.92 -0.66
N LYS A 780 42.86 19.01 -0.70
CA LYS A 780 42.38 20.40 -0.95
C LYS A 780 41.52 20.65 -2.20
N GLU A 781 41.57 19.77 -3.19
CA GLU A 781 40.82 19.87 -4.46
C GLU A 781 39.57 18.96 -4.50
N PHE A 782 39.39 18.15 -3.45
CA PHE A 782 38.42 17.06 -3.35
C PHE A 782 37.31 17.37 -2.33
N GLY A 783 36.17 16.71 -2.47
CA GLY A 783 35.07 16.80 -1.51
C GLY A 783 34.26 18.10 -1.62
N PRO A 784 33.52 18.48 -0.55
CA PRO A 784 32.55 19.57 -0.59
C PRO A 784 33.20 20.91 -0.89
N ARG A 785 32.69 21.59 -1.93
CA ARG A 785 33.09 22.95 -2.26
C ARG A 785 32.49 23.88 -1.21
N GLU A 786 33.30 24.81 -0.70
CA GLU A 786 32.78 25.85 0.20
C GLU A 786 31.64 26.61 -0.48
N LYS A 787 30.58 26.92 0.28
CA LYS A 787 29.50 27.79 -0.20
C LYS A 787 30.12 29.15 -0.53
N ARG A 788 30.30 29.45 -1.82
CA ARG A 788 30.45 30.83 -2.28
C ARG A 788 29.26 31.63 -1.71
N PRO A 789 29.47 32.79 -1.08
CA PRO A 789 28.37 33.68 -0.75
C PRO A 789 27.60 34.01 -2.04
N ARG A 790 26.27 34.08 -1.92
CA ARG A 790 25.36 34.52 -2.98
C ARG A 790 24.99 35.97 -2.75
#